data_AF-F8CF67-F1
#
_entry.id   AF-F8CF67-F1
#
_cell.length_a   1.000
_cell.length_b   1.000
_cell.length_c   1.000
_cell.angle_alpha   90.00
_cell.angle_beta   90.00
_cell.angle_gamma   90.00
#
_symmetry.space_group_name_H-M   'P 1'
#
loop_
_entity.id
_entity.type
_entity.pdbx_description
1 polymer ?
#
loop_
_entity_poly.entity_id
_entity_poly.type
_entity_poly.pdbx_seq_one_letter_code
_entity_poly.pdbx_strand_id
1 'polypeptide(L)'
;MSVQIPGTQIRPTQELLDGAIAAATAALGQLPAAELLASTGAGVGVVDSPAAATLVLLSLGESKGLWHELVVSCVERLRASRASTGLWRFSPDAAAPATGESARALVALRQWNVTLDAPSSLEALLSRDGVTAGEDVATNADLLLLAAHEGRALPERAAWVSEQLRARGLLGCAGGQPAASPFLLGYLLTRWVRGAGDHWQLAVPLRNELITLWEKGEVRGAVNVALAMSALMNLGRPTDVNLFERTLDAMASLLLKSQSEEGLWPVAPLYEAGEVVYGSLEASAALCVEALARYVRIARIAADRTDNFLPGALPARSGTWKETLAAFDKDYPPALFAPEARERLLALGEWLPAALEGDGGFEVRLLEGTPRVDFILGIKHDGQALLAGEHPHASLPAPLFDAPEWRRIRDFARGWSEPDGLLDREVDAFWLEFDLDAPVASPPLPIVFLCTRDQPVAVSEALHRQKSETYRATLHAGLPLLRGDDAPLTPELQREMDVCINALPPGAHLYAACVMMSRRSKNLRFTLKNVPPERIVSYLEAVAWPGDFQQLRDTLAWVLPLGVNRFMLNLDLSPRLLPTLGLECSFQGRAQPAEEPRWQLLLDALVTRGLCAPARRDALLAWPGRTQIQLPAGSAVRESVFDKRLAHVKLGLTGAPLIEAKAYLATHRTSETLRAR
;
A
#
# COMPACT_ATOMS: atom_id res chain seq x y z
N MET A 1 -25.12 7.67 22.69
CA MET A 1 -24.62 9.03 22.37
C MET A 1 -23.94 8.96 21.03
N SER A 2 -24.42 9.67 20.01
CA SER A 2 -23.68 9.82 18.76
C SER A 2 -22.42 10.63 19.05
N VAL A 3 -21.25 10.10 18.71
CA VAL A 3 -19.99 10.83 18.81
C VAL A 3 -20.03 11.88 17.70
N GLN A 4 -20.29 13.15 18.04
CA GLN A 4 -19.97 14.24 17.13
C GLN A 4 -18.45 14.20 16.92
N ILE A 5 -18.02 14.01 15.67
CA ILE A 5 -16.60 14.12 15.31
C ILE A 5 -16.24 15.61 15.50
N PRO A 6 -15.43 16.00 16.51
CA PRO A 6 -15.15 17.41 16.78
C PRO A 6 -14.21 18.00 15.73
N GLY A 7 -14.23 19.33 15.58
CA GLY A 7 -13.47 20.11 14.61
C GLY A 7 -11.96 19.82 14.56
N THR A 8 -11.34 20.26 13.45
CA THR A 8 -9.92 20.11 13.04
C THR A 8 -9.13 19.11 13.89
N GLN A 9 -9.09 17.86 13.43
CA GLN A 9 -8.30 16.80 14.04
C GLN A 9 -6.84 17.21 14.16
N ILE A 10 -6.36 17.30 15.40
CA ILE A 10 -4.95 17.51 15.71
C ILE A 10 -4.28 16.14 15.67
N ARG A 11 -3.35 15.94 14.73
CA ARG A 11 -2.47 14.76 14.71
C ARG A 11 -1.70 14.69 16.04
N PRO A 12 -1.75 13.57 16.78
CA PRO A 12 -1.00 13.45 18.03
C PRO A 12 0.49 13.69 17.81
N THR A 13 1.13 14.44 18.71
CA THR A 13 2.58 14.67 18.63
C THR A 13 3.34 13.41 19.05
N GLN A 14 4.57 13.26 18.54
CA GLN A 14 5.46 12.16 18.90
C GLN A 14 5.68 12.10 20.42
N GLU A 15 5.85 13.25 21.07
CA GLU A 15 6.04 13.38 22.52
C GLU A 15 4.83 12.85 23.30
N LEU A 16 3.60 13.17 22.87
CA LEU A 16 2.38 12.65 23.50
C LEU A 16 2.29 11.12 23.38
N LEU A 17 2.64 10.57 22.21
CA LEU A 17 2.61 9.13 21.98
C LEU A 17 3.66 8.39 22.82
N ASP A 18 4.89 8.89 22.84
CA ASP A 18 5.99 8.29 23.61
C ASP A 18 5.68 8.36 25.12
N GLY A 19 5.13 9.49 25.60
CA GLY A 19 4.67 9.66 26.98
C GLY A 19 3.57 8.68 27.36
N ALA A 20 2.55 8.51 26.53
CA ALA A 20 1.44 7.58 26.76
C ALA A 20 1.91 6.13 26.83
N ILE A 21 2.80 5.71 25.91
CA ILE A 21 3.36 4.36 25.91
C ILE A 21 4.24 4.13 27.15
N ALA A 22 5.07 5.11 27.52
CA ALA A 22 5.91 5.03 28.71
C ALA A 22 5.07 4.94 30.01
N ALA A 23 4.01 5.74 30.12
CA ALA A 23 3.10 5.71 31.26
C ALA A 23 2.41 4.35 31.41
N ALA A 24 1.85 3.81 30.32
CA ALA A 24 1.24 2.48 30.32
C ALA A 24 2.23 1.38 30.74
N THR A 25 3.46 1.46 30.22
CA THR A 25 4.52 0.49 30.53
C THR A 25 4.93 0.57 32.00
N ALA A 26 5.06 1.78 32.55
CA ALA A 26 5.36 2.01 33.96
C ALA A 26 4.23 1.49 34.86
N ALA A 27 2.97 1.75 34.51
CA ALA A 27 1.81 1.30 35.25
C ALA A 27 1.70 -0.23 35.31
N LEU A 28 1.86 -0.89 34.16
CA LEU A 28 1.94 -2.36 34.08
C LEU A 28 3.11 -2.93 34.90
N GLY A 29 4.18 -2.15 35.09
CA GLY A 29 5.32 -2.51 35.93
C GLY A 29 5.08 -2.36 37.44
N GLN A 30 4.11 -1.54 37.85
CA GLN A 30 3.80 -1.24 39.26
C GLN A 30 2.65 -2.07 39.83
N LEU A 31 1.81 -2.67 39.00
CA LEU A 31 0.70 -3.51 39.45
C LEU A 31 1.21 -4.77 40.19
N PRO A 32 0.82 -5.00 41.45
CA PRO A 32 1.14 -6.24 42.17
C PRO A 32 0.47 -7.44 41.48
N ALA A 33 1.19 -8.55 41.31
CA ALA A 33 0.68 -9.79 40.68
C ALA A 33 -0.66 -10.30 41.27
N ALA A 34 -0.93 -9.99 42.54
CA ALA A 34 -2.17 -10.34 43.22
C ALA A 34 -3.34 -9.37 42.95
N GLU A 35 -3.08 -8.07 42.72
CA GLU A 35 -4.10 -7.08 42.34
C GLU A 35 -4.47 -7.18 40.86
N LEU A 36 -3.54 -7.63 40.00
CA LEU A 36 -3.77 -7.99 38.60
C LEU A 36 -4.93 -8.98 38.40
N LEU A 37 -5.12 -9.91 39.34
CA LEU A 37 -6.19 -10.91 39.28
C LEU A 37 -7.50 -10.43 39.92
N ALA A 38 -7.46 -9.38 40.74
CA ALA A 38 -8.59 -8.89 41.52
C ALA A 38 -9.29 -7.68 40.87
N SER A 39 -8.63 -6.96 39.94
CA SER A 39 -9.17 -5.75 39.30
C SER A 39 -10.19 -6.01 38.18
N THR A 40 -10.62 -7.26 37.98
CA THR A 40 -11.77 -7.56 37.12
C THR A 40 -13.04 -7.11 37.83
N GLY A 41 -13.67 -6.04 37.34
CA GLY A 41 -14.92 -5.53 37.90
C GLY A 41 -15.98 -6.62 38.08
N ALA A 42 -16.89 -6.44 39.05
CA ALA A 42 -17.92 -7.40 39.42
C ALA A 42 -18.70 -7.92 38.19
N GLY A 43 -18.33 -9.09 37.68
CA GLY A 43 -18.92 -9.71 36.48
C GLY A 43 -17.93 -10.24 35.43
N VAL A 44 -16.65 -9.85 35.49
CA VAL A 44 -15.60 -10.41 34.59
C VAL A 44 -14.85 -11.49 35.35
N GLY A 45 -14.90 -12.73 34.88
CA GLY A 45 -14.17 -13.84 35.48
C GLY A 45 -12.66 -13.66 35.32
N VAL A 46 -11.87 -14.15 36.27
CA VAL A 46 -10.41 -14.25 36.12
C VAL A 46 -10.11 -14.98 34.81
N VAL A 47 -9.19 -14.44 34.02
CA VAL A 47 -8.80 -15.02 32.73
C VAL A 47 -8.04 -16.34 32.97
N ASP A 48 -8.77 -17.43 33.13
CA ASP A 48 -8.25 -18.81 33.11
C ASP A 48 -8.06 -19.32 31.66
N SER A 49 -8.17 -18.46 30.64
CA SER A 49 -8.12 -18.84 29.22
C SER A 49 -6.71 -18.69 28.64
N PRO A 50 -6.05 -19.80 28.22
CA PRO A 50 -4.78 -19.77 27.53
C PRO A 50 -4.81 -18.94 26.26
N ALA A 51 -6.00 -18.80 25.64
CA ALA A 51 -6.19 -18.04 24.41
C ALA A 51 -5.97 -16.54 24.62
N ALA A 52 -6.46 -15.94 25.71
CA ALA A 52 -6.29 -14.52 25.98
C ALA A 52 -4.83 -14.16 26.33
N ALA A 53 -4.18 -14.98 27.16
CA ALA A 53 -2.74 -14.85 27.43
C ALA A 53 -1.91 -15.03 26.15
N THR A 54 -2.28 -16.00 25.29
CA THR A 54 -1.62 -16.24 24.01
C THR A 54 -1.82 -15.10 23.02
N LEU A 55 -3.02 -14.52 22.94
CA LEU A 55 -3.30 -13.34 22.10
C LEU A 55 -2.46 -12.14 22.53
N VAL A 56 -2.32 -11.90 23.83
CA VAL A 56 -1.42 -10.89 24.37
C VAL A 56 0.04 -11.21 24.00
N LEU A 57 0.48 -12.45 24.16
CA LEU A 57 1.84 -12.89 23.82
C LEU A 57 2.16 -12.79 22.31
N LEU A 58 1.18 -13.09 21.43
CA LEU A 58 1.29 -12.96 19.97
C LEU A 58 1.31 -11.50 19.49
N SER A 59 0.55 -10.62 20.13
CA SER A 59 0.60 -9.16 19.89
C SER A 59 1.96 -8.58 20.29
N LEU A 60 2.58 -9.16 21.31
CA LEU A 60 3.80 -8.66 21.94
C LEU A 60 5.09 -9.13 21.23
N GLY A 61 5.18 -10.39 20.78
CA GLY A 61 6.41 -10.99 20.23
C GLY A 61 6.94 -10.43 18.91
N GLU A 62 6.16 -9.65 18.14
CA GLU A 62 6.59 -9.11 16.83
C GLU A 62 7.15 -7.67 16.88
N SER A 63 7.11 -7.02 18.04
CA SER A 63 7.79 -5.74 18.23
C SER A 63 9.31 -5.95 18.19
N LYS A 64 10.03 -5.26 17.28
CA LYS A 64 11.51 -5.22 17.25
C LYS A 64 11.98 -3.85 17.77
N GLY A 65 13.15 -3.80 18.41
CA GLY A 65 13.78 -2.56 18.91
C GLY A 65 13.50 -2.30 20.39
N LEU A 66 13.58 -1.04 20.84
CA LEU A 66 13.49 -0.64 22.25
C LEU A 66 12.23 -1.15 22.97
N TRP A 67 11.14 -1.30 22.21
CA TRP A 67 9.87 -1.81 22.71
C TRP A 67 9.87 -3.34 22.91
N HIS A 68 10.76 -4.09 22.25
CA HIS A 68 10.87 -5.55 22.39
C HIS A 68 11.26 -5.96 23.81
N GLU A 69 12.26 -5.30 24.41
CA GLU A 69 12.76 -5.64 25.75
C GLU A 69 11.70 -5.37 26.83
N LEU A 70 10.99 -4.24 26.71
CA LEU A 70 9.86 -3.89 27.58
C LEU A 70 8.74 -4.92 27.50
N VAL A 71 8.45 -5.36 26.27
CA VAL A 71 7.44 -6.36 25.99
C VAL A 71 7.85 -7.74 26.54
N VAL A 72 9.08 -8.17 26.31
CA VAL A 72 9.66 -9.40 26.89
C VAL A 72 9.59 -9.36 28.42
N SER A 73 9.88 -8.21 29.04
CA SER A 73 9.76 -8.04 30.50
C SER A 73 8.31 -8.25 31.00
N CYS A 74 7.30 -7.72 30.29
CA CYS A 74 5.89 -7.99 30.61
C CYS A 74 5.54 -9.48 30.46
N VAL A 75 6.04 -10.15 29.41
CA VAL A 75 5.83 -11.59 29.21
C VAL A 75 6.45 -12.42 30.33
N GLU A 76 7.69 -12.14 30.72
CA GLU A 76 8.35 -12.86 31.81
C GLU A 76 7.67 -12.61 33.16
N ARG A 77 7.10 -11.41 33.39
CA ARG A 77 6.29 -11.13 34.59
C ARG A 77 4.97 -11.87 34.60
N LEU A 78 4.28 -11.99 33.46
CA LEU A 78 3.08 -12.84 33.34
C LEU A 78 3.41 -14.31 33.63
N ARG A 79 4.57 -14.80 33.14
CA ARG A 79 5.07 -16.14 33.45
C ARG A 79 5.46 -16.32 34.93
N ALA A 80 6.07 -15.30 35.54
CA ALA A 80 6.44 -15.32 36.96
C ALA A 80 5.22 -15.25 37.89
N SER A 81 4.21 -14.44 37.53
CA SER A 81 2.92 -14.39 38.22
C SER A 81 2.26 -15.78 38.23
N ARG A 82 2.22 -16.48 37.08
CA ARG A 82 1.82 -17.90 36.98
C ARG A 82 2.55 -18.79 37.99
N ALA A 83 3.88 -18.67 38.08
CA ALA A 83 4.67 -19.50 38.97
C ALA A 83 4.33 -19.26 40.45
N SER A 84 3.91 -18.03 40.79
CA SER A 84 3.57 -17.63 42.17
C SER A 84 2.13 -17.92 42.59
N THR A 85 1.17 -17.89 41.66
CA THR A 85 -0.27 -18.03 41.98
C THR A 85 -0.82 -19.44 41.75
N GLY A 86 -0.11 -20.30 41.01
CA GLY A 86 -0.52 -21.68 40.72
C GLY A 86 -1.73 -21.81 39.79
N LEU A 87 -2.26 -20.69 39.27
CA LEU A 87 -3.39 -20.69 38.35
C LEU A 87 -2.90 -20.90 36.91
N TRP A 88 -2.87 -22.19 36.56
CA TRP A 88 -3.50 -22.72 35.35
C TRP A 88 -4.18 -24.03 35.78
N ARG A 89 -5.43 -23.99 36.25
CA ARG A 89 -6.22 -25.22 36.44
C ARG A 89 -7.09 -25.44 35.21
N PHE A 90 -6.64 -26.32 34.32
CA PHE A 90 -7.59 -27.09 33.52
C PHE A 90 -8.35 -27.98 34.50
N SER A 91 -9.65 -27.73 34.69
CA SER A 91 -10.52 -28.72 35.32
C SER A 91 -10.97 -29.70 34.23
N PRO A 92 -10.55 -30.98 34.26
CA PRO A 92 -11.10 -31.99 33.37
C PRO A 92 -12.50 -32.46 33.82
N ASP A 93 -13.01 -31.96 34.95
CA ASP A 93 -14.21 -32.49 35.61
C ASP A 93 -15.53 -31.85 35.14
N ALA A 94 -15.53 -31.09 34.04
CA ALA A 94 -16.77 -30.83 33.33
C ALA A 94 -17.16 -32.13 32.60
N ALA A 95 -18.21 -32.80 33.09
CA ALA A 95 -18.70 -34.10 32.61
C ALA A 95 -19.21 -34.14 31.15
N ALA A 96 -18.84 -33.17 30.30
CA ALA A 96 -18.96 -33.22 28.86
C ALA A 96 -17.87 -32.34 28.21
N PRO A 97 -16.88 -32.90 27.50
CA PRO A 97 -16.01 -32.09 26.67
C PRO A 97 -16.83 -31.62 25.46
N ALA A 98 -17.30 -30.38 25.47
CA ALA A 98 -17.73 -29.73 24.24
C ALA A 98 -16.49 -29.60 23.35
N THR A 99 -16.57 -30.14 22.14
CA THR A 99 -15.49 -30.33 21.16
C THR A 99 -14.69 -29.05 20.80
N GLY A 100 -15.14 -27.86 21.23
CA GLY A 100 -14.45 -26.58 21.03
C GLY A 100 -13.31 -26.28 22.02
N GLU A 101 -13.37 -26.71 23.28
CA GLU A 101 -12.36 -26.29 24.29
C GLU A 101 -10.98 -26.93 24.07
N SER A 102 -10.94 -28.15 23.54
CA SER A 102 -9.69 -28.85 23.24
C SER A 102 -8.97 -28.25 22.02
N ALA A 103 -9.69 -27.82 20.98
CA ALA A 103 -9.10 -27.13 19.84
C ALA A 103 -8.48 -25.78 20.26
N ARG A 104 -9.14 -25.05 21.16
CA ARG A 104 -8.72 -23.74 21.69
C ARG A 104 -7.41 -23.81 22.48
N ALA A 105 -7.23 -24.83 23.31
CA ALA A 105 -5.99 -25.03 24.07
C ALA A 105 -4.82 -25.49 23.18
N LEU A 106 -5.07 -26.33 22.18
CA LEU A 106 -4.04 -26.86 21.27
C LEU A 106 -3.49 -25.82 20.28
N VAL A 107 -4.35 -24.92 19.77
CA VAL A 107 -3.92 -23.79 18.93
C VAL A 107 -3.02 -22.84 19.72
N ALA A 108 -3.31 -22.63 21.01
CA ALA A 108 -2.50 -21.79 21.89
C ALA A 108 -1.12 -22.41 22.23
N LEU A 109 -1.04 -23.73 22.39
CA LEU A 109 0.19 -24.45 22.78
C LEU A 109 1.14 -24.75 21.61
N ARG A 110 0.63 -24.99 20.39
CA ARG A 110 1.47 -25.27 19.20
C ARG A 110 2.26 -24.06 18.69
N GLN A 111 1.84 -22.85 19.03
CA GLN A 111 2.54 -21.61 18.67
C GLN A 111 3.93 -21.46 19.31
N TRP A 112 4.30 -22.35 20.24
CA TRP A 112 5.55 -22.32 21.00
C TRP A 112 6.51 -23.48 20.68
N ASN A 113 6.30 -24.19 19.56
CA ASN A 113 7.13 -25.32 19.14
C ASN A 113 7.17 -26.48 20.18
N VAL A 114 6.14 -26.59 21.02
CA VAL A 114 5.92 -27.73 21.91
C VAL A 114 5.16 -28.79 21.13
N THR A 115 5.80 -29.93 20.89
CA THR A 115 5.19 -31.06 20.16
C THR A 115 4.12 -31.71 21.05
N LEU A 116 2.87 -31.68 20.61
CA LEU A 116 1.77 -32.42 21.22
C LEU A 116 1.00 -33.17 20.12
N ASP A 117 0.69 -34.44 20.41
CA ASP A 117 -0.18 -35.27 19.58
C ASP A 117 -1.58 -34.65 19.51
N ALA A 118 -2.14 -34.54 18.30
CA ALA A 118 -3.47 -33.96 18.12
C ALA A 118 -4.55 -34.92 18.65
N PRO A 119 -5.57 -34.44 19.37
CA PRO A 119 -6.70 -35.28 19.77
C PRO A 119 -7.51 -35.68 18.54
N SER A 120 -8.03 -36.91 18.54
CA SER A 120 -8.82 -37.53 17.46
C SER A 120 -10.07 -36.75 17.06
N SER A 121 -10.59 -35.87 17.93
CA SER A 121 -11.71 -34.98 17.66
C SER A 121 -11.37 -33.85 16.67
N LEU A 122 -10.10 -33.42 16.60
CA LEU A 122 -9.64 -32.39 15.67
C LEU A 122 -9.43 -32.98 14.27
N GLU A 123 -8.88 -34.19 14.15
CA GLU A 123 -8.78 -34.88 12.85
C GLU A 123 -10.17 -35.16 12.26
N ALA A 124 -11.16 -35.55 13.08
CA ALA A 124 -12.53 -35.75 12.62
C ALA A 124 -13.23 -34.46 12.15
N LEU A 125 -12.85 -33.29 12.69
CA LEU A 125 -13.35 -31.99 12.25
C LEU A 125 -12.65 -31.55 10.94
N LEU A 126 -11.36 -31.88 10.80
CA LEU A 126 -10.51 -31.56 9.66
C LEU A 126 -10.71 -32.49 8.46
N SER A 127 -11.18 -33.72 8.67
CA SER A 127 -11.41 -34.74 7.63
C SER A 127 -12.81 -34.71 7.02
N ARG A 128 -13.68 -33.78 7.42
CA ARG A 128 -15.01 -33.62 6.82
C ARG A 128 -14.90 -32.88 5.49
N ASP A 129 -14.80 -33.64 4.41
CA ASP A 129 -15.10 -33.15 3.07
C ASP A 129 -16.60 -32.78 3.01
N GLY A 130 -16.89 -31.48 3.05
CA GLY A 130 -18.24 -30.93 2.93
C GLY A 130 -18.84 -30.46 4.25
N VAL A 131 -18.48 -29.23 4.67
CA VAL A 131 -19.31 -28.46 5.60
C VAL A 131 -20.53 -27.98 4.81
N THR A 132 -21.70 -28.57 5.08
CA THR A 132 -22.96 -28.09 4.48
C THR A 132 -23.34 -26.75 5.12
N ALA A 133 -23.95 -25.85 4.34
CA ALA A 133 -24.22 -24.45 4.70
C ALA A 133 -25.23 -24.22 5.85
N GLY A 134 -25.46 -25.23 6.71
CA GLY A 134 -26.45 -25.22 7.79
C GLY A 134 -25.90 -25.47 9.20
N GLU A 135 -24.59 -25.66 9.41
CA GLU A 135 -24.03 -25.84 10.77
C GLU A 135 -23.79 -24.51 11.51
N ASP A 136 -23.97 -24.59 12.83
CA ASP A 136 -24.12 -23.51 13.82
C ASP A 136 -22.96 -22.49 13.84
N VAL A 137 -23.27 -21.23 14.16
CA VAL A 137 -22.38 -20.07 13.99
C VAL A 137 -21.13 -20.14 14.85
N ALA A 138 -21.18 -20.87 15.96
CA ALA A 138 -20.03 -21.20 16.80
C ALA A 138 -18.90 -21.92 16.03
N THR A 139 -19.25 -22.72 15.02
CA THR A 139 -18.29 -23.45 14.17
C THR A 139 -17.52 -22.50 13.25
N ASN A 140 -18.09 -21.35 12.89
CA ASN A 140 -17.50 -20.44 11.89
C ASN A 140 -16.37 -19.58 12.47
N ALA A 141 -16.52 -19.03 13.68
CA ALA A 141 -15.44 -18.26 14.32
C ALA A 141 -14.24 -19.16 14.65
N ASP A 142 -14.49 -20.38 15.14
CA ASP A 142 -13.46 -21.38 15.42
C ASP A 142 -12.74 -21.82 14.12
N LEU A 143 -13.47 -22.03 13.02
CA LEU A 143 -12.88 -22.31 11.69
C LEU A 143 -12.09 -21.12 11.12
N LEU A 144 -12.53 -19.89 11.35
CA LEU A 144 -11.82 -18.68 10.92
C LEU A 144 -10.50 -18.49 11.68
N LEU A 145 -10.50 -18.78 12.99
CA LEU A 145 -9.31 -18.81 13.83
C LEU A 145 -8.34 -19.93 13.43
N LEU A 146 -8.87 -21.12 13.12
CA LEU A 146 -8.10 -22.27 12.65
C LEU A 146 -7.51 -22.02 11.24
N ALA A 147 -8.30 -21.46 10.32
CA ALA A 147 -7.86 -21.09 8.97
C ALA A 147 -6.82 -19.97 8.98
N ALA A 148 -6.97 -18.99 9.89
CA ALA A 148 -5.96 -17.95 10.12
C ALA A 148 -4.63 -18.53 10.63
N HIS A 149 -4.68 -19.65 11.37
CA HIS A 149 -3.51 -20.38 11.87
C HIS A 149 -2.84 -21.25 10.79
N GLU A 150 -3.61 -22.04 10.03
CA GLU A 150 -3.12 -22.94 8.97
C GLU A 150 -2.72 -22.23 7.68
N GLY A 151 -2.61 -20.90 7.73
CA GLY A 151 -2.61 -19.93 6.65
C GLY A 151 -1.55 -20.03 5.55
N ARG A 152 -0.85 -21.15 5.42
CA ARG A 152 0.02 -21.47 4.28
C ARG A 152 -0.55 -22.56 3.37
N ALA A 153 -1.65 -23.25 3.73
CA ALA A 153 -1.98 -24.51 3.07
C ALA A 153 -3.24 -24.55 2.18
N LEU A 154 -4.22 -23.62 2.27
CA LEU A 154 -5.54 -23.85 1.63
C LEU A 154 -6.19 -22.58 1.01
N PRO A 155 -5.90 -22.24 -0.26
CA PRO A 155 -6.48 -21.09 -0.99
C PRO A 155 -8.02 -21.11 -1.10
N GLU A 156 -8.64 -22.27 -1.20
CA GLU A 156 -10.11 -22.41 -1.33
C GLU A 156 -10.86 -21.91 -0.09
N ARG A 157 -10.27 -22.08 1.10
CA ARG A 157 -10.84 -21.55 2.34
C ARG A 157 -10.81 -20.02 2.38
N ALA A 158 -9.80 -19.38 1.77
CA ALA A 158 -9.73 -17.91 1.69
C ALA A 158 -10.87 -17.30 0.87
N ALA A 159 -11.22 -17.94 -0.24
CA ALA A 159 -12.36 -17.52 -1.06
C ALA A 159 -13.67 -17.62 -0.28
N TRP A 160 -13.87 -18.71 0.45
CA TRP A 160 -15.03 -18.90 1.32
C TRP A 160 -15.11 -17.85 2.43
N VAL A 161 -14.01 -17.58 3.15
CA VAL A 161 -13.96 -16.52 4.18
C VAL A 161 -14.30 -15.16 3.57
N SER A 162 -13.83 -14.88 2.35
CA SER A 162 -14.11 -13.63 1.65
C SER A 162 -15.57 -13.48 1.28
N GLU A 163 -16.20 -14.58 0.86
CA GLU A 163 -17.62 -14.62 0.59
C GLU A 163 -18.46 -14.43 1.86
N GLN A 164 -18.09 -15.08 2.98
CA GLN A 164 -18.78 -14.88 4.25
C GLN A 164 -18.69 -13.45 4.75
N LEU A 165 -17.50 -12.83 4.71
CA LEU A 165 -17.34 -11.42 5.06
C LEU A 165 -18.14 -10.50 4.13
N ARG A 166 -18.19 -10.79 2.82
CA ARG A 166 -19.01 -10.01 1.86
C ARG A 166 -20.51 -10.15 2.13
N ALA A 167 -20.96 -11.35 2.47
CA ALA A 167 -22.38 -11.64 2.66
C ALA A 167 -22.91 -11.15 4.02
N ARG A 168 -22.10 -11.25 5.08
CA ARG A 168 -22.55 -11.03 6.46
C ARG A 168 -21.90 -9.82 7.14
N GLY A 169 -20.77 -9.34 6.62
CA GLY A 169 -19.90 -8.38 7.31
C GLY A 169 -19.21 -9.01 8.53
N LEU A 170 -18.18 -8.33 9.03
CA LEU A 170 -17.43 -8.65 10.23
C LEU A 170 -18.32 -8.78 11.46
N LEU A 171 -19.31 -7.88 11.62
CA LEU A 171 -20.29 -7.95 12.72
C LEU A 171 -21.18 -9.19 12.60
N GLY A 172 -21.66 -9.51 11.39
CA GLY A 172 -22.48 -10.70 11.15
C GLY A 172 -21.70 -12.01 11.24
N CYS A 173 -20.39 -11.98 10.98
CA CYS A 173 -19.49 -13.13 11.19
C CYS A 173 -19.18 -13.39 12.68
N ALA A 174 -19.35 -12.40 13.56
CA ALA A 174 -19.07 -12.52 14.99
C ALA A 174 -20.30 -12.85 15.84
N GLY A 175 -21.52 -12.85 15.27
CA GLY A 175 -22.73 -13.18 15.99
C GLY A 175 -22.87 -14.69 16.25
N GLY A 176 -22.98 -15.12 17.50
CA GLY A 176 -23.10 -16.53 17.90
C GLY A 176 -22.64 -16.73 19.34
N GLN A 177 -23.04 -17.81 20.01
CA GLN A 177 -22.49 -18.16 21.32
C GLN A 177 -21.48 -19.30 21.16
N PRO A 178 -20.20 -19.14 21.55
CA PRO A 178 -19.58 -17.96 22.17
C PRO A 178 -19.26 -16.83 21.18
N ALA A 179 -19.44 -15.57 21.60
CA ALA A 179 -19.20 -14.39 20.78
C ALA A 179 -17.76 -13.88 21.00
N ALA A 180 -16.93 -13.94 19.97
CA ALA A 180 -15.67 -13.20 19.96
C ALA A 180 -15.95 -11.73 19.61
N SER A 181 -15.14 -10.79 20.12
CA SER A 181 -15.20 -9.42 19.61
C SER A 181 -15.02 -9.43 18.09
N PRO A 182 -15.93 -8.82 17.30
CA PRO A 182 -15.78 -8.75 15.84
C PRO A 182 -14.46 -8.10 15.43
N PHE A 183 -13.96 -7.16 16.24
CA PHE A 183 -12.69 -6.49 15.99
C PHE A 183 -11.49 -7.38 16.30
N LEU A 184 -11.61 -8.30 17.27
CA LEU A 184 -10.58 -9.31 17.51
C LEU A 184 -10.50 -10.29 16.34
N LEU A 185 -11.66 -10.76 15.85
CA LEU A 185 -11.74 -11.58 14.64
C LEU A 185 -11.13 -10.85 13.43
N GLY A 186 -11.50 -9.59 13.24
CA GLY A 186 -10.95 -8.73 12.19
C GLY A 186 -9.43 -8.62 12.29
N TYR A 187 -8.91 -8.29 13.48
CA TYR A 187 -7.47 -8.24 13.74
C TYR A 187 -6.75 -9.54 13.36
N LEU A 188 -7.27 -10.69 13.77
CA LEU A 188 -6.66 -11.99 13.47
C LEU A 188 -6.72 -12.33 11.98
N LEU A 189 -7.85 -12.06 11.32
CA LEU A 189 -7.98 -12.22 9.87
C LEU A 189 -6.99 -11.33 9.10
N THR A 190 -6.81 -10.08 9.53
CA THR A 190 -5.83 -9.20 8.87
C THR A 190 -4.38 -9.65 9.07
N ARG A 191 -4.03 -10.24 10.22
CA ARG A 191 -2.69 -10.84 10.43
C ARG A 191 -2.47 -12.02 9.50
N TRP A 192 -3.49 -12.87 9.35
CA TRP A 192 -3.45 -13.97 8.40
C TRP A 192 -3.25 -13.48 6.97
N VAL A 193 -4.06 -12.52 6.52
CA VAL A 193 -3.95 -11.90 5.18
C VAL A 193 -2.53 -11.35 4.95
N ARG A 194 -1.94 -10.71 5.96
CA ARG A 194 -0.56 -10.19 5.88
C ARG A 194 0.49 -11.30 5.76
N GLY A 195 0.30 -12.43 6.46
CA GLY A 195 1.25 -13.55 6.44
C GLY A 195 1.14 -14.47 5.22
N ALA A 196 -0.04 -14.57 4.62
CA ALA A 196 -0.33 -15.46 3.50
C ALA A 196 0.05 -14.89 2.11
N GLY A 197 0.49 -13.63 2.03
CA GLY A 197 1.04 -13.02 0.82
C GLY A 197 0.07 -12.72 -0.33
N ASP A 198 -1.04 -13.47 -0.46
CA ASP A 198 -1.87 -13.47 -1.68
C ASP A 198 -3.39 -13.24 -1.44
N HIS A 199 -3.82 -12.85 -0.24
CA HIS A 199 -5.25 -12.70 0.07
C HIS A 199 -5.77 -11.26 0.03
N TRP A 200 -5.34 -10.46 -0.94
CA TRP A 200 -5.80 -9.07 -1.08
C TRP A 200 -7.31 -8.94 -1.36
N GLN A 201 -7.93 -9.98 -1.91
CA GLN A 201 -9.38 -10.07 -2.09
C GLN A 201 -10.15 -9.98 -0.76
N LEU A 202 -9.47 -10.30 0.36
CA LEU A 202 -9.97 -10.08 1.71
C LEU A 202 -9.57 -8.71 2.26
N ALA A 203 -8.37 -8.23 1.91
CA ALA A 203 -7.81 -7.00 2.45
C ALA A 203 -8.67 -5.77 2.16
N VAL A 204 -9.12 -5.61 0.92
CA VAL A 204 -9.88 -4.42 0.51
C VAL A 204 -11.28 -4.37 1.15
N PRO A 205 -12.11 -5.44 1.07
CA PRO A 205 -13.41 -5.45 1.73
C PRO A 205 -13.30 -5.25 3.25
N LEU A 206 -12.39 -5.96 3.91
CA LEU A 206 -12.21 -5.87 5.36
C LEU A 206 -11.76 -4.47 5.80
N ARG A 207 -10.90 -3.82 5.01
CA ARG A 207 -10.48 -2.44 5.25
C ARG A 207 -11.65 -1.47 5.12
N ASN A 208 -12.38 -1.55 4.02
CA ASN A 208 -13.51 -0.65 3.77
C ASN A 208 -14.58 -0.83 4.84
N GLU A 209 -14.82 -2.06 5.28
CA GLU A 209 -15.72 -2.36 6.38
C GLU A 209 -15.23 -1.74 7.69
N LEU A 210 -13.96 -1.94 8.08
CA LEU A 210 -13.41 -1.35 9.30
C LEU A 210 -13.49 0.20 9.30
N ILE A 211 -13.21 0.84 8.17
CA ILE A 211 -13.38 2.29 8.01
C ILE A 211 -14.86 2.68 8.14
N THR A 212 -15.76 1.93 7.51
CA THR A 212 -17.21 2.19 7.60
C THR A 212 -17.72 2.04 9.03
N LEU A 213 -17.30 1.00 9.75
CA LEU A 213 -17.65 0.78 11.16
C LEU A 213 -17.11 1.93 12.04
N TRP A 214 -15.92 2.43 11.72
CA TRP A 214 -15.35 3.61 12.39
C TRP A 214 -16.17 4.88 12.13
N GLU A 215 -16.47 5.19 10.86
CA GLU A 215 -17.24 6.38 10.47
C GLU A 215 -18.67 6.39 11.03
N LYS A 216 -19.29 5.20 11.17
CA LYS A 216 -20.59 5.04 11.82
C LYS A 216 -20.54 5.11 13.34
N GLY A 217 -19.35 5.19 13.95
CA GLY A 217 -19.18 5.18 15.40
C GLY A 217 -19.54 3.83 16.05
N GLU A 218 -19.40 2.74 15.31
CA GLU A 218 -19.64 1.36 15.78
C GLU A 218 -18.38 0.75 16.43
N VAL A 219 -17.20 1.27 16.10
CA VAL A 219 -15.94 0.96 16.81
C VAL A 219 -15.90 1.76 18.11
N ARG A 220 -16.26 1.13 19.24
CA ARG A 220 -16.34 1.79 20.56
C ARG A 220 -15.48 1.11 21.62
N GLY A 221 -14.92 1.93 22.52
CA GLY A 221 -14.05 1.48 23.60
C GLY A 221 -12.61 1.29 23.13
N ALA A 222 -11.66 1.55 24.04
CA ALA A 222 -10.23 1.61 23.70
C ALA A 222 -9.72 0.33 23.02
N VAL A 223 -10.11 -0.85 23.51
CA VAL A 223 -9.64 -2.13 22.95
C VAL A 223 -10.14 -2.37 21.52
N ASN A 224 -11.41 -2.12 21.23
CA ASN A 224 -11.93 -2.28 19.87
C ASN A 224 -11.30 -1.26 18.91
N VAL A 225 -11.04 -0.03 19.38
CA VAL A 225 -10.29 0.97 18.61
C VAL A 225 -8.88 0.47 18.32
N ALA A 226 -8.17 -0.06 19.32
CA ALA A 226 -6.81 -0.59 19.16
C ALA A 226 -6.76 -1.79 18.19
N LEU A 227 -7.74 -2.70 18.27
CA LEU A 227 -7.86 -3.85 17.38
C LEU A 227 -8.18 -3.42 15.94
N ALA A 228 -9.15 -2.52 15.74
CA ALA A 228 -9.49 -1.98 14.43
C ALA A 228 -8.31 -1.22 13.81
N MET A 229 -7.63 -0.39 14.60
CA MET A 229 -6.44 0.35 14.20
C MET A 229 -5.32 -0.60 13.77
N SER A 230 -5.05 -1.64 14.56
CA SER A 230 -4.02 -2.63 14.25
C SER A 230 -4.38 -3.48 13.03
N ALA A 231 -5.67 -3.80 12.86
CA ALA A 231 -6.19 -4.47 11.68
C ALA A 231 -6.00 -3.62 10.41
N LEU A 232 -6.34 -2.33 10.45
CA LEU A 232 -6.08 -1.39 9.36
C LEU A 232 -4.59 -1.32 9.03
N MET A 233 -3.72 -1.25 10.03
CA MET A 233 -2.26 -1.26 9.83
C MET A 233 -1.72 -2.58 9.26
N ASN A 234 -2.34 -3.73 9.57
CA ASN A 234 -1.98 -5.03 8.99
C ASN A 234 -2.33 -5.11 7.50
N LEU A 235 -3.47 -4.53 7.11
CA LEU A 235 -3.92 -4.55 5.72
C LEU A 235 -3.05 -3.69 4.80
N GLY A 236 -2.15 -2.87 5.36
CA GLY A 236 -1.27 -1.97 4.60
C GLY A 236 -1.99 -0.73 4.10
N ARG A 237 -1.21 0.21 3.54
CA ARG A 237 -1.75 1.50 3.06
C ARG A 237 -2.78 1.28 1.94
N PRO A 238 -3.95 1.93 1.99
CA PRO A 238 -4.81 2.07 0.83
C PRO A 238 -4.21 2.95 -0.25
N THR A 239 -4.90 2.95 -1.39
CA THR A 239 -4.67 3.92 -2.46
C THR A 239 -4.94 5.34 -1.96
N ASP A 240 -5.93 5.54 -1.07
CA ASP A 240 -6.17 6.81 -0.38
C ASP A 240 -5.37 6.92 0.92
N VAL A 241 -4.12 7.33 0.78
CA VAL A 241 -3.20 7.53 1.90
C VAL A 241 -3.77 8.53 2.91
N ASN A 242 -4.50 9.55 2.46
CA ASN A 242 -5.02 10.61 3.31
C ASN A 242 -6.19 10.16 4.20
N LEU A 243 -7.18 9.43 3.66
CA LEU A 243 -8.28 8.89 4.47
C LEU A 243 -7.77 7.92 5.53
N PHE A 244 -6.80 7.08 5.17
CA PHE A 244 -6.20 6.13 6.09
C PHE A 244 -5.38 6.78 7.19
N GLU A 245 -4.52 7.73 6.83
CA GLU A 245 -3.74 8.48 7.81
C GLU A 245 -4.67 9.27 8.75
N ARG A 246 -5.69 9.97 8.22
CA ARG A 246 -6.70 10.64 9.07
C ARG A 246 -7.45 9.66 9.98
N THR A 247 -7.83 8.49 9.47
CA THR A 247 -8.53 7.48 10.28
C THR A 247 -7.64 6.98 11.41
N LEU A 248 -6.38 6.67 11.12
CA LEU A 248 -5.41 6.25 12.14
C LEU A 248 -5.11 7.37 13.14
N ASP A 249 -4.96 8.62 12.69
CA ASP A 249 -4.76 9.79 13.57
C ASP A 249 -5.95 9.97 14.52
N ALA A 250 -7.17 9.79 14.01
CA ALA A 250 -8.39 9.86 14.80
C ALA A 250 -8.48 8.73 15.84
N MET A 251 -8.17 7.50 15.45
CA MET A 251 -8.13 6.34 16.34
C MET A 251 -7.05 6.51 17.42
N ALA A 252 -5.83 6.93 17.04
CA ALA A 252 -4.74 7.22 17.96
C ALA A 252 -5.14 8.31 18.98
N SER A 253 -5.74 9.40 18.50
CA SER A 253 -6.25 10.47 19.35
C SER A 253 -7.30 9.98 20.35
N LEU A 254 -8.20 9.08 19.93
CA LEU A 254 -9.21 8.51 20.81
C LEU A 254 -8.60 7.58 21.85
N LEU A 255 -7.61 6.76 21.49
CA LEU A 255 -6.87 5.93 22.44
C LEU A 255 -6.18 6.79 23.50
N LEU A 256 -5.47 7.84 23.08
CA LEU A 256 -4.80 8.76 24.02
C LEU A 256 -5.79 9.44 24.96
N LYS A 257 -6.94 9.90 24.45
CA LYS A 257 -7.99 10.51 25.28
C LYS A 257 -8.67 9.54 26.24
N SER A 258 -8.62 8.24 25.94
CA SER A 258 -9.25 7.19 26.75
C SER A 258 -8.28 6.56 27.77
N GLN A 259 -7.02 7.01 27.79
CA GLN A 259 -6.03 6.56 28.76
C GLN A 259 -6.29 7.24 30.11
N SER A 260 -6.27 6.48 31.20
CA SER A 260 -6.42 7.00 32.56
C SER A 260 -5.16 7.75 33.01
N GLU A 261 -5.24 8.46 34.14
CA GLU A 261 -4.08 9.15 34.73
C GLU A 261 -2.98 8.16 35.14
N GLU A 262 -3.36 6.93 35.49
CA GLU A 262 -2.43 5.83 35.75
C GLU A 262 -1.86 5.22 34.47
N GLY A 263 -2.18 5.75 33.28
CA GLY A 263 -1.63 5.25 32.02
C GLY A 263 -2.30 3.98 31.47
N LEU A 264 -3.42 3.53 32.05
CA LEU A 264 -4.11 2.30 31.63
C LEU A 264 -5.41 2.61 30.86
N TRP A 265 -6.01 1.59 30.25
CA TRP A 265 -7.29 1.70 29.55
C TRP A 265 -8.35 0.82 30.22
N PRO A 266 -9.65 1.18 30.13
CA PRO A 266 -10.72 0.36 30.66
C PRO A 266 -10.67 -1.09 30.15
N VAL A 267 -11.00 -2.04 31.04
CA VAL A 267 -11.15 -3.46 30.66
C VAL A 267 -12.28 -3.56 29.64
N ALA A 268 -12.04 -4.30 28.56
CA ALA A 268 -13.06 -4.59 27.55
C ALA A 268 -13.28 -6.10 27.42
N PRO A 269 -14.52 -6.52 27.09
CA PRO A 269 -14.79 -7.89 26.70
C PRO A 269 -13.99 -8.23 25.43
N LEU A 270 -13.08 -9.20 25.53
CA LEU A 270 -12.39 -9.77 24.37
C LEU A 270 -13.15 -10.98 23.82
N TYR A 271 -13.79 -11.71 24.72
CA TYR A 271 -14.47 -12.96 24.43
C TYR A 271 -15.62 -13.18 25.40
N GLU A 272 -16.77 -13.64 24.91
CA GLU A 272 -17.95 -13.96 25.71
C GLU A 272 -18.35 -15.41 25.46
N ALA A 273 -18.49 -16.20 26.53
CA ALA A 273 -19.00 -17.57 26.47
C ALA A 273 -20.15 -17.74 27.46
N GLY A 274 -21.38 -17.80 26.95
CA GLY A 274 -22.56 -17.82 27.80
C GLY A 274 -22.75 -16.49 28.52
N GLU A 275 -22.83 -16.54 29.84
CA GLU A 275 -22.89 -15.38 30.74
C GLU A 275 -21.50 -14.90 31.19
N VAL A 276 -20.43 -15.59 30.78
CA VAL A 276 -19.07 -15.26 31.21
C VAL A 276 -18.39 -14.38 30.18
N VAL A 277 -18.00 -13.19 30.62
CA VAL A 277 -17.20 -12.23 29.85
C VAL A 277 -15.74 -12.37 30.26
N TYR A 278 -14.86 -12.53 29.27
CA TYR A 278 -13.41 -12.62 29.44
C TYR A 278 -12.74 -11.36 28.91
N GLY A 279 -11.93 -10.75 29.78
CA GLY A 279 -11.11 -9.59 29.49
C GLY A 279 -10.22 -9.30 30.68
N SER A 280 -9.11 -8.61 30.47
CA SER A 280 -8.25 -8.19 31.56
C SER A 280 -7.67 -6.81 31.29
N LEU A 281 -7.22 -6.15 32.35
CA LEU A 281 -6.60 -4.82 32.28
C LEU A 281 -5.29 -4.87 31.47
N GLU A 282 -4.52 -5.94 31.65
CA GLU A 282 -3.26 -6.19 30.95
C GLU A 282 -3.49 -6.42 29.48
N ALA A 283 -4.49 -7.23 29.12
CA ALA A 283 -4.82 -7.50 27.73
C ALA A 283 -5.30 -6.22 27.02
N SER A 284 -6.14 -5.42 27.69
CA SER A 284 -6.55 -4.11 27.20
C SER A 284 -5.34 -3.20 26.96
N ALA A 285 -4.47 -3.06 27.96
CA ALA A 285 -3.30 -2.20 27.90
C ALA A 285 -2.31 -2.66 26.82
N ALA A 286 -2.01 -3.96 26.74
CA ALA A 286 -1.09 -4.52 25.75
C ALA A 286 -1.56 -4.26 24.30
N LEU A 287 -2.85 -4.47 24.02
CA LEU A 287 -3.43 -4.21 22.69
C LEU A 287 -3.37 -2.72 22.33
N CYS A 288 -3.70 -1.83 23.29
CA CYS A 288 -3.63 -0.38 23.06
C CYS A 288 -2.20 0.09 22.82
N VAL A 289 -1.24 -0.40 23.62
CA VAL A 289 0.19 -0.09 23.46
C VAL A 289 0.74 -0.63 22.12
N GLU A 290 0.40 -1.86 21.73
CA GLU A 290 0.78 -2.41 20.41
C GLU A 290 0.29 -1.49 19.29
N ALA A 291 -0.99 -1.12 19.32
CA ALA A 291 -1.59 -0.25 18.32
C ALA A 291 -0.89 1.11 18.23
N LEU A 292 -0.66 1.77 19.37
CA LEU A 292 0.04 3.07 19.42
C LEU A 292 1.49 2.97 18.97
N ALA A 293 2.24 1.95 19.40
CA ALA A 293 3.64 1.76 19.00
C ALA A 293 3.77 1.49 17.49
N ARG A 294 2.86 0.70 16.92
CA ARG A 294 2.78 0.46 15.48
C ARG A 294 2.40 1.72 14.72
N TYR A 295 1.47 2.49 15.25
CA TYR A 295 1.08 3.77 14.69
C TYR A 295 2.26 4.74 14.67
N VAL A 296 2.98 4.92 15.78
CA VAL A 296 4.20 5.73 15.84
C VAL A 296 5.19 5.31 14.77
N ARG A 297 5.42 4.01 14.58
CA ARG A 297 6.31 3.51 13.53
C ARG A 297 5.83 3.89 12.13
N ILE A 298 4.54 3.75 11.84
CA ILE A 298 3.96 4.11 10.53
C ILE A 298 3.96 5.62 10.33
N ALA A 299 3.57 6.37 11.35
CA ALA A 299 3.55 7.83 11.40
C ALA A 299 4.96 8.39 11.24
N ARG A 300 5.98 7.72 11.79
CA ARG A 300 7.39 8.05 11.57
C ARG A 300 7.86 7.71 10.16
N ILE A 301 7.50 6.56 9.61
CA ILE A 301 7.80 6.28 8.18
C ILE A 301 7.09 7.28 7.27
N ALA A 302 5.88 7.71 7.65
CA ALA A 302 5.15 8.76 6.96
C ALA A 302 5.81 10.13 7.16
N ALA A 303 6.25 10.45 8.39
CA ALA A 303 6.95 11.68 8.74
C ALA A 303 8.33 11.72 8.10
N ASP A 304 9.16 10.69 8.15
CA ASP A 304 10.45 10.64 7.44
C ASP A 304 10.28 10.75 5.92
N ARG A 305 9.09 10.39 5.38
CA ARG A 305 8.71 10.82 4.04
C ARG A 305 8.38 12.32 4.07
N THR A 306 7.39 12.76 4.85
CA THR A 306 6.84 14.13 4.85
C THR A 306 7.65 15.24 5.52
N ASP A 307 8.69 14.99 6.31
CA ASP A 307 9.60 15.94 6.95
C ASP A 307 10.79 16.22 6.02
N ASN A 308 10.97 15.41 4.96
CA ASN A 308 11.57 15.89 3.73
C ASN A 308 10.59 16.73 2.87
N PHE A 309 9.31 16.80 3.26
CA PHE A 309 8.21 17.43 2.51
C PHE A 309 7.39 18.40 3.37
N LEU A 310 7.97 19.09 4.36
CA LEU A 310 7.29 20.25 4.94
C LEU A 310 7.04 21.22 3.77
N PRO A 311 5.78 21.63 3.50
CA PRO A 311 5.48 22.51 2.38
C PRO A 311 6.32 23.79 2.49
N GLY A 312 7.22 23.99 1.52
CA GLY A 312 8.00 25.23 1.40
C GLY A 312 9.46 25.19 1.86
N ALA A 313 10.01 24.05 2.28
CA ALA A 313 11.45 23.96 2.59
C ALA A 313 12.11 22.70 2.01
N LEU A 314 12.02 22.52 0.68
CA LEU A 314 13.01 21.70 -0.01
C LEU A 314 14.41 22.23 0.39
N PRO A 315 15.32 21.38 0.88
CA PRO A 315 16.66 21.83 1.24
C PRO A 315 17.30 22.53 0.04
N ALA A 316 18.04 23.62 0.28
CA ALA A 316 18.79 24.32 -0.74
C ALA A 316 19.86 23.38 -1.34
N ARG A 317 19.46 22.58 -2.33
CA ARG A 317 20.33 21.62 -3.01
C ARG A 317 21.00 22.31 -4.17
N SER A 318 22.30 22.55 -4.04
CA SER A 318 23.13 22.90 -5.20
C SER A 318 23.46 21.65 -6.03
N GLY A 319 23.62 21.82 -7.33
CA GLY A 319 23.97 20.75 -8.27
C GLY A 319 22.81 20.28 -9.16
N THR A 320 23.03 19.18 -9.87
CA THR A 320 22.14 18.67 -10.90
C THR A 320 21.84 17.18 -10.69
N TRP A 321 20.96 16.61 -11.51
CA TRP A 321 20.75 15.17 -11.54
C TRP A 321 21.94 14.41 -12.14
N LYS A 322 22.87 15.07 -12.83
CA LYS A 322 24.09 14.42 -13.35
C LYS A 322 24.88 13.78 -12.23
N GLU A 323 25.10 14.48 -11.11
CA GLU A 323 25.84 13.93 -9.97
C GLU A 323 25.12 12.71 -9.38
N THR A 324 23.79 12.77 -9.31
CA THR A 324 22.96 11.66 -8.83
C THR A 324 23.07 10.46 -9.75
N LEU A 325 22.89 10.66 -11.07
CA LEU A 325 22.94 9.62 -12.08
C LEU A 325 24.35 9.02 -12.24
N ALA A 326 25.40 9.82 -12.05
CA ALA A 326 26.80 9.35 -12.06
C ALA A 326 27.10 8.48 -10.84
N ALA A 327 26.54 8.79 -9.68
CA ALA A 327 26.76 8.01 -8.48
C ALA A 327 26.16 6.59 -8.55
N PHE A 328 25.19 6.38 -9.45
CA PHE A 328 24.64 5.06 -9.77
C PHE A 328 25.47 4.22 -10.75
N ASP A 329 26.59 4.74 -11.29
CA ASP A 329 27.27 4.10 -12.41
C ASP A 329 27.70 2.65 -12.13
N LYS A 330 28.09 2.36 -10.88
CA LYS A 330 28.44 1.01 -10.42
C LYS A 330 27.26 0.05 -10.30
N ASP A 331 26.05 0.59 -10.16
CA ASP A 331 24.82 -0.16 -9.97
C ASP A 331 24.06 -0.44 -11.27
N TYR A 332 24.43 0.21 -12.38
CA TYR A 332 23.81 -0.01 -13.68
C TYR A 332 24.22 -1.38 -14.26
N PRO A 333 23.29 -2.35 -14.35
CA PRO A 333 23.62 -3.62 -14.97
C PRO A 333 23.95 -3.40 -16.45
N PRO A 334 25.12 -3.84 -16.96
CA PRO A 334 25.51 -3.61 -18.35
C PRO A 334 24.48 -4.12 -19.38
N ALA A 335 23.75 -5.20 -19.05
CA ALA A 335 22.69 -5.74 -19.89
C ALA A 335 21.50 -4.78 -20.07
N LEU A 336 21.24 -3.89 -19.12
CA LEU A 336 20.14 -2.93 -19.17
C LEU A 336 20.59 -1.53 -19.59
N PHE A 337 21.81 -1.14 -19.23
CA PHE A 337 22.37 0.20 -19.44
C PHE A 337 23.68 0.13 -20.22
N ALA A 338 23.58 0.19 -21.54
CA ALA A 338 24.74 0.32 -22.42
C ALA A 338 25.48 1.65 -22.17
N PRO A 339 26.80 1.72 -22.44
CA PRO A 339 27.59 2.94 -22.21
C PRO A 339 26.98 4.20 -22.83
N GLU A 340 26.50 4.12 -24.07
CA GLU A 340 25.92 5.27 -24.80
C GLU A 340 24.62 5.75 -24.15
N ALA A 341 23.84 4.85 -23.53
CA ALA A 341 22.63 5.22 -22.81
C ALA A 341 22.98 5.96 -21.51
N ARG A 342 24.03 5.53 -20.82
CA ARG A 342 24.53 6.21 -19.61
C ARG A 342 25.03 7.61 -19.93
N GLU A 343 25.75 7.79 -21.03
CA GLU A 343 26.20 9.10 -21.48
C GLU A 343 25.01 10.06 -21.72
N ARG A 344 23.93 9.57 -22.33
CA ARG A 344 22.70 10.37 -22.53
C ARG A 344 21.99 10.69 -21.22
N LEU A 345 21.92 9.74 -20.29
CA LEU A 345 21.38 9.98 -18.94
C LEU A 345 22.17 11.08 -18.23
N LEU A 346 23.49 11.04 -18.27
CA LEU A 346 24.35 12.06 -17.67
C LEU A 346 24.16 13.43 -18.34
N ALA A 347 24.08 13.47 -19.66
CA ALA A 347 23.82 14.70 -20.41
C ALA A 347 22.45 15.31 -20.08
N LEU A 348 21.40 14.47 -19.94
CA LEU A 348 20.09 14.93 -19.46
C LEU A 348 20.18 15.45 -18.03
N GLY A 349 20.94 14.76 -17.18
CA GLY A 349 21.14 15.13 -15.78
C GLY A 349 21.70 16.54 -15.58
N GLU A 350 22.47 17.08 -16.53
CA GLU A 350 22.99 18.46 -16.49
C GLU A 350 21.90 19.52 -16.54
N TRP A 351 20.76 19.20 -17.15
CA TRP A 351 19.65 20.15 -17.32
C TRP A 351 18.70 20.18 -16.11
N LEU A 352 18.68 19.12 -15.32
CA LEU A 352 17.72 18.92 -14.25
C LEU A 352 18.35 19.27 -12.90
N PRO A 353 17.88 20.30 -12.17
CA PRO A 353 18.41 20.63 -10.86
C PRO A 353 18.24 19.48 -9.88
N ALA A 354 19.22 19.27 -8.99
CA ALA A 354 19.13 18.26 -7.93
C ALA A 354 18.01 18.54 -6.91
N ALA A 355 17.48 19.77 -6.92
CA ALA A 355 16.32 20.20 -6.14
C ALA A 355 14.98 19.69 -6.71
N LEU A 356 14.95 19.16 -7.94
CA LEU A 356 13.81 18.36 -8.38
C LEU A 356 13.85 17.03 -7.62
N GLU A 357 13.28 17.04 -6.41
CA GLU A 357 13.08 15.85 -5.61
C GLU A 357 11.90 15.06 -6.15
N GLY A 358 12.02 13.74 -6.13
CA GLY A 358 11.01 12.92 -6.77
C GLY A 358 11.36 11.45 -6.82
N ASP A 359 10.32 10.67 -7.11
CA ASP A 359 10.46 9.29 -7.53
C ASP A 359 11.05 9.30 -8.94
N GLY A 360 12.23 8.73 -9.12
CA GLY A 360 12.86 8.58 -10.42
C GLY A 360 12.62 7.19 -10.99
N GLY A 361 12.99 7.00 -12.24
CA GLY A 361 13.05 5.68 -12.83
C GLY A 361 13.63 5.64 -14.22
N PHE A 362 13.69 4.43 -14.75
CA PHE A 362 14.20 4.13 -16.08
C PHE A 362 13.22 3.23 -16.81
N GLU A 363 12.96 3.50 -18.08
CA GLU A 363 12.27 2.58 -18.98
C GLU A 363 13.32 1.94 -19.89
N VAL A 364 13.48 0.61 -19.78
CA VAL A 364 14.46 -0.15 -20.56
C VAL A 364 13.75 -1.05 -21.56
N ARG A 365 14.27 -1.12 -22.79
CA ARG A 365 13.80 -2.10 -23.79
C ARG A 365 14.27 -3.51 -23.40
N LEU A 366 13.49 -4.55 -23.69
CA LEU A 366 13.84 -5.92 -23.29
C LEU A 366 14.42 -6.77 -24.41
N LEU A 367 14.26 -6.34 -25.66
CA LEU A 367 14.87 -7.01 -26.80
C LEU A 367 16.38 -6.77 -26.85
N GLU A 368 17.12 -7.74 -27.38
CA GLU A 368 18.55 -7.59 -27.63
C GLU A 368 18.83 -6.52 -28.70
N GLY A 369 20.01 -5.89 -28.63
CA GLY A 369 20.41 -4.85 -29.60
C GLY A 369 19.66 -3.52 -29.49
N THR A 370 18.81 -3.35 -28.46
CA THR A 370 18.09 -2.09 -28.21
C THR A 370 18.62 -1.38 -26.95
N PRO A 371 19.77 -0.68 -27.03
CA PRO A 371 20.42 -0.08 -25.85
C PRO A 371 19.66 1.13 -25.27
N ARG A 372 18.41 1.37 -25.65
CA ARG A 372 17.63 2.54 -25.25
C ARG A 372 17.18 2.43 -23.79
N VAL A 373 17.46 3.50 -23.05
CA VAL A 373 17.00 3.72 -21.68
C VAL A 373 16.38 5.12 -21.61
N ASP A 374 15.07 5.20 -21.42
CA ASP A 374 14.38 6.47 -21.21
C ASP A 374 14.40 6.80 -19.71
N PHE A 375 14.40 8.09 -19.35
CA PHE A 375 14.44 8.54 -17.96
C PHE A 375 13.10 9.13 -17.55
N ILE A 376 12.61 8.80 -16.37
CA ILE A 376 11.35 9.34 -15.85
C ILE A 376 11.57 9.93 -14.46
N LEU A 377 11.00 11.11 -14.22
CA LEU A 377 11.10 11.85 -12.97
C LEU A 377 9.72 12.32 -12.51
N GLY A 378 9.29 11.87 -11.35
CA GLY A 378 8.01 12.20 -10.74
C GLY A 378 8.13 13.37 -9.80
N ILE A 379 7.54 14.49 -10.15
CA ILE A 379 7.49 15.70 -9.33
C ILE A 379 6.27 15.64 -8.43
N LYS A 380 6.49 15.82 -7.12
CA LYS A 380 5.43 15.90 -6.12
C LYS A 380 5.09 17.37 -5.83
N HIS A 381 4.11 17.56 -4.93
CA HIS A 381 3.57 18.87 -4.55
C HIS A 381 4.63 19.89 -4.10
N ASP A 382 5.70 19.44 -3.46
CA ASP A 382 6.84 20.28 -3.06
C ASP A 382 7.68 20.79 -4.24
N GLY A 383 7.77 20.02 -5.32
CA GLY A 383 8.52 20.38 -6.52
C GLY A 383 7.78 21.33 -7.47
N GLN A 384 6.49 21.62 -7.23
CA GLN A 384 5.69 22.49 -8.10
C GLN A 384 6.25 23.91 -8.16
N ALA A 385 6.73 24.46 -7.02
CA ALA A 385 7.32 25.80 -6.96
C ALA A 385 8.58 25.90 -7.83
N LEU A 386 9.35 24.81 -7.96
CA LEU A 386 10.53 24.79 -8.80
C LEU A 386 10.16 24.80 -10.29
N LEU A 387 9.16 24.03 -10.69
CA LEU A 387 8.62 24.05 -12.06
C LEU A 387 7.95 25.39 -12.39
N ALA A 388 7.28 26.02 -11.42
CA ALA A 388 6.67 27.35 -11.54
C ALA A 388 7.71 28.49 -11.66
N GLY A 389 8.97 28.21 -11.31
CA GLY A 389 10.05 29.21 -11.27
C GLY A 389 9.97 30.13 -10.05
N GLU A 390 9.34 29.67 -8.98
CA GLU A 390 9.05 30.42 -7.74
C GLU A 390 9.79 29.86 -6.52
N HIS A 391 10.60 28.80 -6.73
CA HIS A 391 11.37 28.18 -5.66
C HIS A 391 12.51 29.11 -5.18
N PRO A 392 12.67 29.33 -3.86
CA PRO A 392 13.53 30.39 -3.31
C PRO A 392 15.03 30.14 -3.48
N HIS A 393 15.44 28.89 -3.68
CA HIS A 393 16.85 28.49 -3.62
C HIS A 393 17.34 27.72 -4.86
N ALA A 394 16.46 27.46 -5.82
CA ALA A 394 16.79 26.70 -7.01
C ALA A 394 15.91 27.17 -8.16
N SER A 395 16.44 27.12 -9.38
CA SER A 395 15.70 27.44 -10.59
C SER A 395 16.06 26.44 -11.68
N LEU A 396 15.12 26.20 -12.59
CA LEU A 396 15.46 25.55 -13.85
C LEU A 396 16.40 26.47 -14.67
N PRO A 397 17.31 25.91 -15.49
CA PRO A 397 18.13 26.70 -16.39
C PRO A 397 17.27 27.60 -17.29
N ALA A 398 17.69 28.85 -17.51
CA ALA A 398 16.95 29.82 -18.33
C ALA A 398 16.56 29.29 -19.72
N PRO A 399 17.43 28.55 -20.45
CA PRO A 399 17.05 28.03 -21.77
C PRO A 399 15.90 27.01 -21.72
N LEU A 400 15.64 26.34 -20.58
CA LEU A 400 14.42 25.56 -20.43
C LEU A 400 13.22 26.50 -20.47
N PHE A 401 13.16 27.51 -19.60
CA PHE A 401 12.02 28.43 -19.54
C PHE A 401 11.80 29.31 -20.78
N ASP A 402 12.79 29.46 -21.64
CA ASP A 402 12.63 30.15 -22.92
C ASP A 402 11.88 29.28 -23.96
N ALA A 403 11.95 27.95 -23.84
CA ALA A 403 11.28 27.03 -24.75
C ALA A 403 9.74 27.01 -24.55
N PRO A 404 8.93 27.04 -25.63
CA PRO A 404 7.47 27.03 -25.54
C PRO A 404 6.88 25.87 -24.72
N GLU A 405 7.42 24.66 -24.85
CA GLU A 405 7.01 23.47 -24.10
C GLU A 405 7.18 23.66 -22.59
N TRP A 406 8.34 24.17 -22.16
CA TRP A 406 8.64 24.40 -20.75
C TRP A 406 7.90 25.60 -20.17
N ARG A 407 7.56 26.61 -20.99
CA ARG A 407 6.61 27.67 -20.57
C ARG A 407 5.25 27.09 -20.21
N ARG A 408 4.72 26.17 -21.02
CA ARG A 408 3.46 25.46 -20.74
C ARG A 408 3.55 24.62 -19.45
N ILE A 409 4.68 23.94 -19.22
CA ILE A 409 4.94 23.23 -17.96
C ILE A 409 4.93 24.20 -16.78
N ARG A 410 5.58 25.36 -16.90
CA ARG A 410 5.60 26.39 -15.87
C ARG A 410 4.20 26.95 -15.59
N ASP A 411 3.43 27.23 -16.63
CA ASP A 411 2.08 27.78 -16.50
C ASP A 411 1.13 26.76 -15.84
N PHE A 412 1.25 25.47 -16.19
CA PHE A 412 0.58 24.39 -15.46
C PHE A 412 1.02 24.33 -13.99
N ALA A 413 2.33 24.38 -13.71
CA ALA A 413 2.85 24.30 -12.35
C ALA A 413 2.38 25.45 -11.46
N ARG A 414 2.20 26.66 -12.02
CA ARG A 414 1.60 27.81 -11.33
C ARG A 414 0.14 27.57 -10.95
N GLY A 415 -0.65 27.04 -11.89
CA GLY A 415 -2.04 26.67 -11.61
C GLY A 415 -2.14 25.49 -10.62
N TRP A 416 -1.17 24.59 -10.64
CA TRP A 416 -1.06 23.50 -9.67
C TRP A 416 -0.68 24.01 -8.27
N SER A 417 0.17 25.03 -8.18
CA SER A 417 0.62 25.62 -6.92
C SER A 417 -0.36 26.56 -6.24
N GLU A 418 -1.48 26.89 -6.89
CA GLU A 418 -2.52 27.74 -6.32
C GLU A 418 -3.22 27.01 -5.16
N PRO A 419 -3.05 27.47 -3.90
CA PRO A 419 -3.62 26.77 -2.74
C PRO A 419 -5.13 26.62 -2.85
N ASP A 420 -5.65 25.45 -2.51
CA ASP A 420 -7.07 25.09 -2.59
C ASP A 420 -7.67 25.11 -4.01
N GLY A 421 -6.83 25.34 -5.03
CA GLY A 421 -7.19 25.23 -6.44
C GLY A 421 -7.65 23.82 -6.81
N LEU A 422 -8.33 23.68 -7.95
CA LEU A 422 -8.73 22.35 -8.42
C LEU A 422 -7.51 21.45 -8.69
N LEU A 423 -6.47 22.00 -9.32
CA LEU A 423 -5.25 21.24 -9.64
C LEU A 423 -4.47 20.87 -8.36
N ASP A 424 -4.33 21.78 -7.41
CA ASP A 424 -3.75 21.50 -6.09
C ASP A 424 -4.45 20.31 -5.38
N ARG A 425 -5.78 20.29 -5.44
CA ARG A 425 -6.59 19.25 -4.77
C ARG A 425 -6.68 17.93 -5.52
N GLU A 426 -6.55 17.91 -6.84
CA GLU A 426 -6.83 16.71 -7.63
C GLU A 426 -5.63 16.16 -8.39
N VAL A 427 -4.50 16.88 -8.44
CA VAL A 427 -3.24 16.37 -8.99
C VAL A 427 -2.37 15.86 -7.84
N ASP A 428 -1.91 14.60 -7.91
CA ASP A 428 -1.00 14.02 -6.90
C ASP A 428 0.47 14.15 -7.30
N ALA A 429 0.73 14.06 -8.60
CA ALA A 429 2.08 14.12 -9.14
C ALA A 429 2.08 14.64 -10.57
N PHE A 430 3.24 15.10 -10.99
CA PHE A 430 3.51 15.50 -12.36
C PHE A 430 4.78 14.80 -12.83
N TRP A 431 4.67 13.86 -13.77
CA TRP A 431 5.86 13.14 -14.26
C TRP A 431 6.41 13.75 -15.53
N LEU A 432 7.74 13.81 -15.61
CA LEU A 432 8.52 14.16 -16.78
C LEU A 432 9.24 12.91 -17.27
N GLU A 433 8.88 12.42 -18.46
CA GLU A 433 9.56 11.31 -19.11
C GLU A 433 10.35 11.81 -20.31
N PHE A 434 11.61 11.40 -20.43
CA PHE A 434 12.52 11.82 -21.48
C PHE A 434 12.88 10.60 -22.33
N ASP A 435 12.41 10.62 -23.58
CA ASP A 435 12.81 9.68 -24.61
C ASP A 435 14.29 9.92 -24.97
N LEU A 436 15.16 8.93 -24.77
CA LEU A 436 16.62 9.04 -24.99
C LEU A 436 17.13 8.12 -26.10
N ASP A 437 16.38 8.05 -27.21
CA ASP A 437 16.78 7.32 -28.42
C ASP A 437 17.83 8.04 -29.27
N ALA A 438 17.93 9.37 -29.14
CA ALA A 438 18.91 10.24 -29.79
C ALA A 438 19.76 11.00 -28.75
N PRO A 439 20.83 11.71 -29.18
CA PRO A 439 21.50 12.69 -28.33
C PRO A 439 20.50 13.69 -27.72
N VAL A 440 20.72 14.07 -26.46
CA VAL A 440 19.83 14.94 -25.71
C VAL A 440 19.67 16.28 -26.43
N ALA A 441 18.42 16.64 -26.74
CA ALA A 441 18.10 17.93 -27.35
C ALA A 441 18.45 19.08 -26.39
N SER A 442 18.69 20.27 -26.95
CA SER A 442 18.95 21.49 -26.18
C SER A 442 17.91 22.55 -26.53
N PRO A 443 16.89 22.79 -25.67
CA PRO A 443 16.65 22.12 -24.39
C PRO A 443 16.01 20.71 -24.54
N PRO A 444 16.16 19.83 -23.53
CA PRO A 444 15.48 18.54 -23.53
C PRO A 444 13.97 18.74 -23.41
N LEU A 445 13.19 18.01 -24.22
CA LEU A 445 11.74 18.07 -24.19
C LEU A 445 11.18 16.81 -23.49
N PRO A 446 10.37 16.96 -22.44
CA PRO A 446 9.73 15.81 -21.79
C PRO A 446 8.41 15.42 -22.46
N ILE A 447 8.00 14.17 -22.30
CA ILE A 447 6.60 13.77 -22.23
C ILE A 447 6.13 14.09 -20.82
N VAL A 448 4.98 14.73 -20.67
CA VAL A 448 4.46 15.12 -19.35
C VAL A 448 3.22 14.34 -18.98
N PHE A 449 3.13 13.90 -17.74
CA PHE A 449 2.00 13.15 -17.20
C PHE A 449 1.34 13.98 -16.10
N LEU A 450 0.10 14.41 -16.36
CA LEU A 450 -0.78 14.96 -15.33
C LEU A 450 -1.39 13.77 -14.58
N CYS A 451 -0.89 13.47 -13.38
CA CYS A 451 -1.40 12.36 -12.57
C CYS A 451 -2.48 12.84 -11.62
N THR A 452 -3.68 12.30 -11.80
CA THR A 452 -4.81 12.50 -10.91
C THR A 452 -4.54 11.82 -9.56
N ARG A 453 -5.10 12.38 -8.50
CA ARG A 453 -4.95 11.88 -7.15
C ARG A 453 -5.56 10.49 -7.03
N ASP A 454 -4.75 9.54 -6.54
CA ASP A 454 -5.17 8.15 -6.32
C ASP A 454 -6.25 8.16 -5.23
N GLN A 455 -7.49 7.93 -5.64
CA GLN A 455 -8.63 7.90 -4.73
C GLN A 455 -9.06 6.45 -4.49
N PRO A 456 -9.76 6.13 -3.39
CA PRO A 456 -10.19 4.77 -3.12
C PRO A 456 -11.07 4.28 -4.28
N VAL A 457 -10.92 3.00 -4.61
CA VAL A 457 -11.78 2.29 -5.55
C VAL A 457 -13.25 2.58 -5.19
N ALA A 458 -13.98 3.22 -6.11
CA ALA A 458 -15.38 3.52 -5.89
C ALA A 458 -16.16 2.21 -5.65
N VAL A 459 -16.63 2.02 -4.42
CA VAL A 459 -17.44 0.87 -4.01
C VAL A 459 -18.89 0.99 -4.47
N SER A 460 -19.31 2.19 -4.91
CA SER A 460 -20.65 2.48 -5.41
C SER A 460 -20.62 3.24 -6.74
N GLU A 461 -21.67 3.06 -7.53
CA GLU A 461 -21.86 3.74 -8.83
C GLU A 461 -21.92 5.27 -8.67
N ALA A 462 -22.51 5.78 -7.58
CA ALA A 462 -22.57 7.21 -7.32
C ALA A 462 -21.19 7.83 -7.10
N LEU A 463 -20.33 7.17 -6.30
CA LEU A 463 -18.96 7.63 -6.08
C LEU A 463 -18.14 7.52 -7.38
N HIS A 464 -18.37 6.48 -8.18
CA HIS A 464 -17.74 6.34 -9.49
C HIS A 464 -18.09 7.51 -10.41
N ARG A 465 -19.37 7.90 -10.51
CA ARG A 465 -19.81 9.08 -11.29
C ARG A 465 -19.15 10.36 -10.81
N GLN A 466 -19.15 10.62 -9.51
CA GLN A 466 -18.51 11.80 -8.93
C GLN A 466 -17.00 11.86 -9.27
N LYS A 467 -16.33 10.71 -9.27
CA LYS A 467 -14.91 10.63 -9.66
C LYS A 467 -14.70 10.93 -11.13
N SER A 468 -15.55 10.38 -12.01
CA SER A 468 -15.53 10.69 -13.43
C SER A 468 -15.71 12.19 -13.71
N GLU A 469 -16.61 12.85 -12.99
CA GLU A 469 -16.76 14.32 -13.05
C GLU A 469 -15.50 15.06 -12.59
N THR A 470 -14.88 14.59 -11.50
CA THR A 470 -13.62 15.15 -10.96
C THR A 470 -12.48 15.01 -11.97
N TYR A 471 -12.34 13.86 -12.64
CA TYR A 471 -11.34 13.65 -13.68
C TYR A 471 -11.55 14.63 -14.83
N ARG A 472 -12.78 14.76 -15.34
CA ARG A 472 -13.10 15.72 -16.40
C ARG A 472 -12.70 17.13 -16.01
N ALA A 473 -13.15 17.60 -14.84
CA ALA A 473 -12.85 18.95 -14.37
C ALA A 473 -11.32 19.18 -14.29
N THR A 474 -10.59 18.20 -13.74
CA THR A 474 -9.12 18.28 -13.62
C THR A 474 -8.45 18.34 -14.99
N LEU A 475 -8.87 17.50 -15.94
CA LEU A 475 -8.32 17.50 -17.30
C LEU A 475 -8.66 18.80 -18.06
N HIS A 476 -9.87 19.32 -17.90
CA HIS A 476 -10.29 20.59 -18.51
C HIS A 476 -9.52 21.78 -17.94
N ALA A 477 -9.10 21.73 -16.67
CA ALA A 477 -8.26 22.75 -16.08
C ALA A 477 -6.78 22.62 -16.52
N GLY A 478 -6.22 21.41 -16.49
CA GLY A 478 -4.78 21.21 -16.67
C GLY A 478 -4.31 21.03 -18.12
N LEU A 479 -5.06 20.31 -18.96
CA LEU A 479 -4.61 20.02 -20.33
C LEU A 479 -4.51 21.25 -21.24
N PRO A 480 -5.39 22.28 -21.15
CA PRO A 480 -5.18 23.51 -21.93
C PRO A 480 -3.86 24.20 -21.62
N LEU A 481 -3.45 24.24 -20.34
CA LEU A 481 -2.18 24.81 -19.91
C LEU A 481 -0.98 24.05 -20.51
N LEU A 482 -1.06 22.70 -20.53
CA LEU A 482 0.01 21.84 -21.05
C LEU A 482 0.05 21.75 -22.57
N ARG A 483 -1.10 21.84 -23.25
CA ARG A 483 -1.17 21.70 -24.72
C ARG A 483 -0.99 23.04 -25.43
N GLY A 484 -1.41 24.14 -24.83
CA GLY A 484 -1.37 25.48 -25.44
C GLY A 484 -2.21 25.59 -26.71
N ASP A 485 -2.07 26.73 -27.40
CA ASP A 485 -2.90 27.09 -28.55
C ASP A 485 -2.61 26.27 -29.82
N ASP A 486 -1.41 25.66 -29.92
CA ASP A 486 -1.00 24.87 -31.09
C ASP A 486 -1.67 23.48 -31.16
N ALA A 487 -2.26 23.02 -30.04
CA ALA A 487 -2.86 21.69 -29.95
C ALA A 487 -4.10 21.70 -29.02
N PRO A 488 -5.11 22.53 -29.30
CA PRO A 488 -6.24 22.73 -28.39
C PRO A 488 -7.04 21.44 -28.18
N LEU A 489 -7.75 21.38 -27.05
CA LEU A 489 -8.72 20.31 -26.80
C LEU A 489 -9.94 20.50 -27.71
N THR A 490 -9.92 19.88 -28.90
CA THR A 490 -11.07 19.94 -29.82
C THR A 490 -12.29 19.25 -29.21
N PRO A 491 -13.53 19.64 -29.61
CA PRO A 491 -14.74 18.96 -29.16
C PRO A 491 -14.72 17.44 -29.41
N GLU A 492 -14.03 17.01 -30.47
CA GLU A 492 -13.85 15.59 -30.80
C GLU A 492 -12.98 14.87 -29.79
N LEU A 493 -11.83 15.45 -29.44
CA LEU A 493 -10.93 14.88 -28.45
C LEU A 493 -11.60 14.86 -27.07
N GLN A 494 -12.29 15.94 -26.68
CA GLN A 494 -13.03 16.01 -25.41
C GLN A 494 -14.10 14.91 -25.33
N ARG A 495 -14.87 14.71 -26.40
CA ARG A 495 -15.88 13.65 -26.45
C ARG A 495 -15.24 12.26 -26.32
N GLU A 496 -14.10 12.04 -26.96
CA GLU A 496 -13.39 10.75 -26.88
C GLU A 496 -12.84 10.49 -25.47
N MET A 497 -12.31 11.54 -24.81
CA MET A 497 -11.90 11.49 -23.42
C MET A 497 -13.06 11.11 -22.50
N ASP A 498 -14.22 11.73 -22.72
CA ASP A 498 -15.45 11.47 -21.96
C ASP A 498 -15.96 10.04 -22.12
N VAL A 499 -15.89 9.50 -23.35
CA VAL A 499 -16.24 8.09 -23.62
C VAL A 499 -15.34 7.17 -22.80
N CYS A 500 -14.02 7.41 -22.81
CA CYS A 500 -13.07 6.60 -22.04
C CYS A 500 -13.35 6.66 -20.54
N ILE A 501 -13.55 7.87 -19.99
CA ILE A 501 -13.78 8.08 -18.56
C ILE A 501 -15.11 7.43 -18.11
N ASN A 502 -16.18 7.57 -18.90
CA ASN A 502 -17.49 7.01 -18.56
C ASN A 502 -17.55 5.50 -18.63
N ALA A 503 -16.75 4.89 -19.49
CA ALA A 503 -16.72 3.43 -19.65
C ALA A 503 -15.87 2.72 -18.59
N LEU A 504 -15.14 3.45 -17.74
CA LEU A 504 -14.24 2.87 -16.74
C LEU A 504 -14.99 1.83 -15.88
N PRO A 505 -14.50 0.58 -15.78
CA PRO A 505 -15.15 -0.40 -14.93
C PRO A 505 -15.03 0.00 -13.45
N PRO A 506 -15.96 -0.44 -12.58
CA PRO A 506 -15.79 -0.27 -11.13
C PRO A 506 -14.45 -0.82 -10.67
N GLY A 507 -13.69 -0.07 -9.86
CA GLY A 507 -12.30 -0.40 -9.53
C GLY A 507 -11.25 0.36 -10.32
N ALA A 508 -11.51 0.63 -11.60
CA ALA A 508 -10.57 1.35 -12.43
C ALA A 508 -10.67 2.85 -12.22
N HIS A 509 -9.56 3.53 -12.48
CA HIS A 509 -9.50 4.98 -12.54
C HIS A 509 -8.54 5.46 -13.62
N LEU A 510 -8.77 6.68 -14.11
CA LEU A 510 -7.76 7.43 -14.82
C LEU A 510 -6.64 7.76 -13.83
N TYR A 511 -5.43 7.26 -14.09
CA TYR A 511 -4.24 7.57 -13.29
C TYR A 511 -3.49 8.77 -13.83
N ALA A 512 -3.35 8.85 -15.16
CA ALA A 512 -2.66 9.97 -15.79
C ALA A 512 -3.23 10.30 -17.17
N ALA A 513 -3.15 11.58 -17.53
CA ALA A 513 -3.26 12.04 -18.91
C ALA A 513 -1.91 12.62 -19.35
N CYS A 514 -1.36 12.12 -20.44
CA CYS A 514 0.00 12.38 -20.87
C CYS A 514 0.03 13.17 -22.17
N VAL A 515 0.82 14.24 -22.21
CA VAL A 515 1.04 15.07 -23.40
C VAL A 515 2.42 14.76 -23.97
N MET A 516 2.46 14.28 -25.20
CA MET A 516 3.67 13.79 -25.88
C MET A 516 4.52 14.95 -26.45
N MET A 517 4.98 15.90 -25.62
CA MET A 517 5.60 17.14 -26.11
C MET A 517 6.90 16.90 -26.90
N SER A 518 7.68 15.88 -26.53
CA SER A 518 8.92 15.49 -27.23
C SER A 518 8.69 14.87 -28.60
N ARG A 519 7.47 14.45 -28.93
CA ARG A 519 7.13 13.74 -30.16
C ARG A 519 6.44 14.64 -31.17
N ARG A 520 6.56 14.27 -32.45
CA ARG A 520 5.82 14.93 -33.53
C ARG A 520 4.31 14.76 -33.39
N SER A 521 3.87 13.61 -32.90
CA SER A 521 2.45 13.35 -32.67
C SER A 521 1.94 14.16 -31.48
N LYS A 522 0.82 14.85 -31.67
CA LYS A 522 0.15 15.64 -30.60
C LYS A 522 -0.93 14.82 -29.89
N ASN A 523 -0.68 13.52 -29.78
CA ASN A 523 -1.59 12.57 -29.17
C ASN A 523 -1.66 12.82 -27.65
N LEU A 524 -2.84 12.57 -27.08
CA LEU A 524 -3.01 12.46 -25.64
C LEU A 524 -2.93 10.98 -25.27
N ARG A 525 -2.21 10.61 -24.21
CA ARG A 525 -2.22 9.24 -23.68
C ARG A 525 -2.98 9.18 -22.38
N PHE A 526 -3.95 8.30 -22.27
CA PHE A 526 -4.57 7.94 -21.00
C PHE A 526 -3.88 6.72 -20.42
N THR A 527 -3.43 6.84 -19.18
CA THR A 527 -2.98 5.72 -18.36
C THR A 527 -4.07 5.40 -17.35
N LEU A 528 -4.67 4.23 -17.48
CA LEU A 528 -5.76 3.73 -16.63
C LEU A 528 -5.20 2.69 -15.69
N LYS A 529 -5.56 2.76 -14.42
CA LYS A 529 -5.02 1.88 -13.38
C LYS A 529 -6.13 1.07 -12.74
N ASN A 530 -5.74 -0.11 -12.23
CA ASN A 530 -6.63 -1.06 -11.56
C ASN A 530 -7.79 -1.53 -12.46
N VAL A 531 -7.56 -1.66 -13.77
CA VAL A 531 -8.54 -2.30 -14.66
C VAL A 531 -8.52 -3.80 -14.36
N PRO A 532 -9.64 -4.40 -13.90
CA PRO A 532 -9.65 -5.83 -13.60
C PRO A 532 -9.36 -6.63 -14.87
N PRO A 533 -8.49 -7.65 -14.82
CA PRO A 533 -8.07 -8.37 -16.02
C PRO A 533 -9.22 -8.95 -16.83
N GLU A 534 -10.24 -9.48 -16.15
CA GLU A 534 -11.47 -10.03 -16.75
C GLU A 534 -12.37 -8.97 -17.40
N ARG A 535 -12.14 -7.68 -17.12
CA ARG A 535 -12.87 -6.54 -17.69
C ARG A 535 -12.11 -5.80 -18.77
N ILE A 536 -10.82 -6.05 -18.98
CA ILE A 536 -9.98 -5.34 -19.96
C ILE A 536 -10.62 -5.37 -21.36
N VAL A 537 -11.00 -6.56 -21.83
CA VAL A 537 -11.59 -6.74 -23.17
C VAL A 537 -12.93 -6.00 -23.28
N SER A 538 -13.86 -6.21 -22.34
CA SER A 538 -15.17 -5.56 -22.37
C SER A 538 -15.09 -4.04 -22.28
N TYR A 539 -14.09 -3.52 -21.54
CA TYR A 539 -13.84 -2.08 -21.47
C TYR A 539 -13.38 -1.53 -22.82
N LEU A 540 -12.43 -2.20 -23.48
CA LEU A 540 -11.94 -1.80 -24.80
C LEU A 540 -13.02 -1.90 -25.89
N GLU A 541 -13.90 -2.89 -25.81
CA GLU A 541 -15.10 -2.98 -26.66
C GLU A 541 -16.06 -1.80 -26.42
N ALA A 542 -16.31 -1.44 -25.15
CA ALA A 542 -17.21 -0.35 -24.78
C ALA A 542 -16.73 1.03 -25.25
N VAL A 543 -15.40 1.26 -25.28
CA VAL A 543 -14.81 2.49 -25.83
C VAL A 543 -14.54 2.42 -27.32
N ALA A 544 -14.96 1.34 -28.00
CA ALA A 544 -14.73 1.11 -29.42
C ALA A 544 -13.24 1.21 -29.83
N TRP A 545 -12.35 0.64 -29.02
CA TRP A 545 -10.92 0.60 -29.34
C TRP A 545 -10.67 -0.11 -30.69
N PRO A 546 -9.96 0.52 -31.65
CA PRO A 546 -9.85 0.00 -33.02
C PRO A 546 -8.70 -0.98 -33.21
N GLY A 547 -8.06 -1.44 -32.13
CA GLY A 547 -6.89 -2.31 -32.20
C GLY A 547 -7.23 -3.80 -32.38
N ASP A 548 -6.18 -4.62 -32.31
CA ASP A 548 -6.29 -6.06 -32.52
C ASP A 548 -6.73 -6.79 -31.23
N PHE A 549 -8.03 -7.11 -31.16
CA PHE A 549 -8.60 -7.88 -30.06
C PHE A 549 -8.09 -9.32 -29.99
N GLN A 550 -7.67 -9.92 -31.11
CA GLN A 550 -7.13 -11.27 -31.09
C GLN A 550 -5.75 -11.26 -30.44
N GLN A 551 -4.86 -10.34 -30.85
CA GLN A 551 -3.55 -10.15 -30.22
C GLN A 551 -3.69 -9.85 -28.72
N LEU A 552 -4.67 -9.04 -28.32
CA LEU A 552 -4.97 -8.80 -26.90
C LEU A 552 -5.37 -10.08 -26.16
N ARG A 553 -6.32 -10.85 -26.69
CA ARG A 553 -6.79 -12.11 -26.07
C ARG A 553 -5.65 -13.11 -25.96
N ASP A 554 -4.86 -13.28 -27.01
CA ASP A 554 -3.69 -14.17 -27.02
C ASP A 554 -2.67 -13.73 -25.97
N THR A 555 -2.44 -12.41 -25.84
CA THR A 555 -1.55 -11.85 -24.81
C THR A 555 -2.05 -12.15 -23.41
N LEU A 556 -3.32 -11.87 -23.12
CA LEU A 556 -3.92 -12.14 -21.81
C LEU A 556 -3.93 -13.63 -21.48
N ALA A 557 -4.17 -14.50 -22.48
CA ALA A 557 -4.24 -15.95 -22.30
C ALA A 557 -2.95 -16.56 -21.75
N TRP A 558 -1.78 -15.96 -22.03
CA TRP A 558 -0.52 -16.42 -21.45
C TRP A 558 -0.03 -15.60 -20.27
N VAL A 559 -0.41 -14.31 -20.15
CA VAL A 559 0.00 -13.47 -19.02
C VAL A 559 -0.75 -13.83 -17.73
N LEU A 560 -2.06 -14.06 -17.82
CA LEU A 560 -2.90 -14.31 -16.64
C LEU A 560 -2.54 -15.59 -15.87
N PRO A 561 -2.26 -16.74 -16.53
CA PRO A 561 -1.82 -17.95 -15.81
C PRO A 561 -0.52 -17.80 -15.02
N LEU A 562 0.28 -16.76 -15.29
CA LEU A 562 1.50 -16.45 -14.52
C LEU A 562 1.20 -15.71 -13.21
N GLY A 563 -0.08 -15.46 -12.90
CA GLY A 563 -0.52 -14.79 -11.68
C GLY A 563 -0.39 -13.26 -11.72
N VAL A 564 -0.16 -12.67 -12.89
CA VAL A 564 -0.19 -11.21 -13.05
C VAL A 564 -1.60 -10.71 -12.75
N ASN A 565 -1.72 -9.89 -11.71
CA ASN A 565 -3.01 -9.47 -11.15
C ASN A 565 -3.14 -7.94 -11.02
N ARG A 566 -2.13 -7.17 -11.45
CA ARG A 566 -2.18 -5.71 -11.50
C ARG A 566 -1.86 -5.21 -12.89
N PHE A 567 -2.89 -4.64 -13.53
CA PHE A 567 -2.80 -4.08 -14.87
C PHE A 567 -2.95 -2.55 -14.87
N MET A 568 -2.18 -1.90 -15.74
CA MET A 568 -2.48 -0.54 -16.20
C MET A 568 -2.57 -0.53 -17.73
N LEU A 569 -3.53 0.22 -18.28
CA LEU A 569 -3.75 0.34 -19.71
C LEU A 569 -3.29 1.71 -20.19
N ASN A 570 -2.54 1.76 -21.28
CA ASN A 570 -2.13 2.99 -21.95
C ASN A 570 -2.83 3.09 -23.30
N LEU A 571 -3.72 4.09 -23.43
CA LEU A 571 -4.50 4.35 -24.63
C LEU A 571 -4.09 5.69 -25.24
N ASP A 572 -3.83 5.73 -26.54
CA ASP A 572 -3.54 6.99 -27.24
C ASP A 572 -4.79 7.53 -27.95
N LEU A 573 -4.98 8.84 -27.89
CA LEU A 573 -6.11 9.58 -28.49
C LEU A 573 -5.58 10.66 -29.44
N SER A 574 -6.09 10.68 -30.68
CA SER A 574 -5.84 11.75 -31.67
C SER A 574 -6.76 11.72 -32.90
N PRO A 575 -7.83 12.53 -32.94
CA PRO A 575 -8.72 12.90 -31.83
C PRO A 575 -9.58 11.69 -31.36
N ARG A 576 -9.53 10.58 -32.10
CA ARG A 576 -10.15 9.28 -31.73
C ARG A 576 -9.12 8.38 -31.06
N LEU A 577 -9.59 7.32 -30.39
CA LEU A 577 -8.71 6.26 -29.92
C LEU A 577 -7.88 5.67 -31.06
N LEU A 578 -6.59 5.46 -30.79
CA LEU A 578 -5.64 4.84 -31.71
C LEU A 578 -5.53 3.33 -31.44
N PRO A 579 -5.14 2.53 -32.45
CA PRO A 579 -5.07 1.07 -32.32
C PRO A 579 -3.94 0.58 -31.40
N THR A 580 -3.03 1.45 -30.95
CA THR A 580 -1.95 1.07 -30.04
C THR A 580 -2.45 0.98 -28.59
N LEU A 581 -2.09 -0.10 -27.91
CA LEU A 581 -2.40 -0.36 -26.50
C LEU A 581 -1.12 -0.75 -25.76
N GLY A 582 -0.82 -0.06 -24.66
CA GLY A 582 0.20 -0.51 -23.72
C GLY A 582 -0.42 -1.24 -22.54
N LEU A 583 -0.01 -2.48 -22.29
CA LEU A 583 -0.42 -3.29 -21.14
C LEU A 583 0.72 -3.35 -20.13
N GLU A 584 0.58 -2.66 -19.00
CA GLU A 584 1.55 -2.71 -17.90
C GLU A 584 1.16 -3.83 -16.93
N CYS A 585 2.04 -4.81 -16.81
CA CYS A 585 1.92 -6.03 -16.02
C CYS A 585 2.77 -5.92 -14.74
N SER A 586 2.13 -6.13 -13.60
CA SER A 586 2.81 -6.22 -12.30
C SER A 586 2.01 -7.07 -11.32
N PHE A 587 2.56 -7.25 -10.12
CA PHE A 587 1.90 -7.96 -9.03
C PHE A 587 1.41 -6.96 -7.97
N GLN A 588 0.25 -7.25 -7.40
CA GLN A 588 -0.31 -6.50 -6.29
C GLN A 588 0.63 -6.54 -5.08
N GLY A 589 0.55 -5.51 -4.22
CA GLY A 589 1.49 -5.34 -3.11
C GLY A 589 2.87 -4.80 -3.51
N ARG A 590 3.21 -4.79 -4.82
CA ARG A 590 4.50 -4.29 -5.35
C ARG A 590 5.70 -5.00 -4.71
N ALA A 591 5.52 -6.27 -4.35
CA ALA A 591 6.58 -7.14 -3.87
C ALA A 591 7.66 -7.28 -4.96
N GLN A 592 8.92 -7.27 -4.52
CA GLN A 592 10.08 -7.33 -5.40
C GLN A 592 10.42 -8.79 -5.75
N PRO A 593 11.22 -9.09 -6.78
CA PRO A 593 11.51 -10.45 -7.23
C PRO A 593 11.97 -11.43 -6.14
N ALA A 594 12.71 -10.96 -5.14
CA ALA A 594 13.12 -11.79 -3.99
C ALA A 594 11.95 -12.22 -3.08
N GLU A 595 10.85 -11.45 -3.07
CA GLU A 595 9.65 -11.67 -2.27
C GLU A 595 8.47 -12.20 -3.11
N GLU A 596 8.57 -12.11 -4.44
CA GLU A 596 7.52 -12.41 -5.40
C GLU A 596 8.08 -13.26 -6.54
N PRO A 597 8.06 -14.60 -6.41
CA PRO A 597 8.66 -15.51 -7.38
C PRO A 597 7.96 -15.49 -8.74
N ARG A 598 6.72 -14.98 -8.83
CA ARG A 598 6.02 -14.85 -10.11
C ARG A 598 6.70 -13.88 -11.09
N TRP A 599 7.56 -12.97 -10.60
CA TRP A 599 8.42 -12.17 -11.47
C TRP A 599 9.31 -13.03 -12.37
N GLN A 600 9.92 -14.08 -11.83
CA GLN A 600 10.74 -15.01 -12.59
C GLN A 600 9.92 -15.66 -13.71
N LEU A 601 8.73 -16.17 -13.38
CA LEU A 601 7.83 -16.83 -14.33
C LEU A 601 7.41 -15.89 -15.47
N LEU A 602 7.06 -14.64 -15.14
CA LEU A 602 6.72 -13.62 -16.13
C LEU A 602 7.90 -13.35 -17.08
N LEU A 603 9.09 -13.13 -16.54
CA LEU A 603 10.25 -12.78 -17.37
C LEU A 603 10.75 -13.99 -18.19
N ASP A 604 10.69 -15.21 -17.67
CA ASP A 604 10.99 -16.43 -18.43
C ASP A 604 10.01 -16.65 -19.59
N ALA A 605 8.73 -16.34 -19.38
CA ALA A 605 7.73 -16.40 -20.43
C ALA A 605 8.01 -15.38 -21.56
N LEU A 606 8.54 -14.20 -21.23
CA LEU A 606 8.99 -13.21 -22.21
C LEU A 606 10.22 -13.69 -22.99
N VAL A 607 11.20 -14.30 -22.30
CA VAL A 607 12.38 -14.89 -22.95
C VAL A 607 11.97 -15.98 -23.93
N THR A 608 11.09 -16.89 -23.50
CA THR A 608 10.58 -17.99 -24.34
C THR A 608 9.88 -17.49 -25.60
N ARG A 609 9.22 -16.33 -25.52
CA ARG A 609 8.53 -15.68 -26.64
C ARG A 609 9.43 -14.78 -27.49
N GLY A 610 10.73 -14.71 -27.19
CA GLY A 610 11.66 -13.82 -27.87
C GLY A 610 11.40 -12.33 -27.63
N LEU A 611 10.69 -11.98 -26.55
CA LEU A 611 10.37 -10.60 -26.17
C LEU A 611 11.40 -10.01 -25.17
N CYS A 612 12.20 -10.87 -24.55
CA CYS A 612 13.23 -10.48 -23.60
C CYS A 612 14.52 -11.27 -23.87
N ALA A 613 15.67 -10.61 -23.88
CA ALA A 613 16.95 -11.32 -23.89
C ALA A 613 17.21 -11.98 -22.52
N PRO A 614 17.76 -13.21 -22.45
CA PRO A 614 18.05 -13.87 -21.17
C PRO A 614 18.89 -13.02 -20.20
N ALA A 615 19.93 -12.37 -20.71
CA ALA A 615 20.78 -11.48 -19.90
C ALA A 615 20.03 -10.27 -19.33
N ARG A 616 19.01 -9.76 -20.03
CA ARG A 616 18.16 -8.67 -19.53
C ARG A 616 17.21 -9.16 -18.46
N ARG A 617 16.59 -10.33 -18.61
CA ARG A 617 15.82 -10.97 -17.53
C ARG A 617 16.65 -11.07 -16.26
N ASP A 618 17.85 -11.63 -16.36
CA ASP A 618 18.71 -11.87 -15.19
C ASP A 618 19.07 -10.54 -14.49
N ALA A 619 19.36 -9.51 -15.28
CA ALA A 619 19.61 -8.17 -14.76
C ALA A 619 18.37 -7.52 -14.11
N LEU A 620 17.16 -7.74 -14.63
CA LEU A 620 15.92 -7.24 -14.02
C LEU A 620 15.62 -7.88 -12.68
N LEU A 621 15.90 -9.18 -12.53
CA LEU A 621 15.71 -9.91 -11.28
C LEU A 621 16.70 -9.46 -10.20
N ALA A 622 17.91 -9.12 -10.63
CA ALA A 622 18.98 -8.63 -9.75
C ALA A 622 18.91 -7.11 -9.47
N TRP A 623 18.10 -6.36 -10.21
CA TRP A 623 18.01 -4.90 -10.07
C TRP A 623 17.54 -4.42 -8.69
N PRO A 624 16.48 -5.01 -8.09
CA PRO A 624 15.94 -4.47 -6.85
C PRO A 624 16.89 -4.59 -5.68
N GLY A 625 16.90 -3.57 -4.84
CA GLY A 625 17.84 -3.47 -3.73
C GLY A 625 18.05 -2.03 -3.31
N ARG A 626 19.04 -1.81 -2.46
CA ARG A 626 19.37 -0.48 -1.97
C ARG A 626 20.78 -0.10 -2.35
N THR A 627 20.94 1.12 -2.83
CA THR A 627 22.26 1.72 -3.06
C THR A 627 22.39 2.92 -2.15
N GLN A 628 23.45 2.96 -1.35
CA GLN A 628 23.86 4.18 -0.68
C GLN A 628 24.87 4.90 -1.58
N ILE A 629 24.57 6.15 -1.94
CA ILE A 629 25.49 7.00 -2.67
C ILE A 629 26.02 8.11 -1.79
N GLN A 630 27.31 8.40 -1.98
CA GLN A 630 27.96 9.58 -1.44
C GLN A 630 28.00 10.63 -2.55
N LEU A 631 27.25 11.71 -2.37
CA LEU A 631 27.25 12.82 -3.32
C LEU A 631 28.44 13.76 -3.04
N PRO A 632 28.97 14.47 -4.06
CA PRO A 632 30.07 15.40 -3.89
C PRO A 632 29.83 16.46 -2.80
N ALA A 633 30.92 16.97 -2.21
CA ALA A 633 30.84 18.03 -1.22
C ALA A 633 30.16 19.28 -1.81
N GLY A 634 29.08 19.76 -1.18
CA GLY A 634 28.24 20.86 -1.67
C GLY A 634 26.83 20.41 -2.12
N SER A 635 26.65 19.12 -2.42
CA SER A 635 25.31 18.53 -2.51
C SER A 635 24.66 18.51 -1.13
N ALA A 636 23.46 19.06 -1.00
CA ALA A 636 22.80 19.27 0.30
C ALA A 636 22.54 17.98 1.12
N VAL A 637 22.60 16.82 0.47
CA VAL A 637 22.50 15.52 1.14
C VAL A 637 23.74 14.72 0.76
N ARG A 638 24.74 14.70 1.64
CA ARG A 638 26.00 13.95 1.43
C ARG A 638 25.76 12.45 1.29
N GLU A 639 24.78 11.91 2.01
CA GLU A 639 24.44 10.48 1.98
C GLU A 639 22.99 10.31 1.54
N SER A 640 22.75 9.70 0.38
CA SER A 640 21.40 9.37 -0.08
C SER A 640 21.29 7.87 -0.25
N VAL A 641 20.17 7.31 0.20
CA VAL A 641 19.83 5.91 -0.05
C VAL A 641 18.80 5.88 -1.18
N PHE A 642 19.04 5.04 -2.17
CA PHE A 642 18.10 4.79 -3.25
C PHE A 642 17.55 3.39 -3.12
N ASP A 643 16.23 3.30 -2.99
CA ASP A 643 15.47 2.06 -3.06
C ASP A 643 15.15 1.77 -4.53
N LYS A 644 15.90 0.82 -5.10
CA LYS A 644 15.77 0.35 -6.49
C LYS A 644 14.71 -0.73 -6.54
N ARG A 645 13.76 -0.61 -7.46
CA ARG A 645 12.61 -1.52 -7.58
C ARG A 645 12.31 -1.85 -9.03
N LEU A 646 11.82 -3.05 -9.28
CA LEU A 646 11.14 -3.41 -10.52
C LEU A 646 9.67 -2.99 -10.37
N ALA A 647 9.25 -1.98 -11.14
CA ALA A 647 7.92 -1.39 -10.99
C ALA A 647 6.87 -2.21 -11.76
N HIS A 648 7.11 -2.43 -13.05
CA HIS A 648 6.26 -3.21 -13.94
C HIS A 648 6.99 -3.58 -15.24
N VAL A 649 6.45 -4.55 -15.97
CA VAL A 649 6.79 -4.84 -17.38
C VAL A 649 5.65 -4.31 -18.25
N LYS A 650 5.95 -3.68 -19.37
CA LYS A 650 4.96 -3.18 -20.33
C LYS A 650 5.05 -3.92 -21.64
N LEU A 651 3.89 -4.34 -22.14
CA LEU A 651 3.70 -4.97 -23.45
C LEU A 651 2.99 -3.98 -24.37
N GLY A 652 3.63 -3.59 -25.47
CA GLY A 652 3.07 -2.71 -26.49
C GLY A 652 2.41 -3.53 -27.59
N LEU A 653 1.08 -3.47 -27.68
CA LEU A 653 0.27 -4.07 -28.73
C LEU A 653 0.01 -2.98 -29.78
N THR A 654 0.52 -3.19 -30.99
CA THR A 654 0.43 -2.21 -32.08
C THR A 654 -0.37 -2.72 -33.27
N GLY A 655 -0.86 -3.96 -33.21
CA GLY A 655 -1.38 -4.69 -34.38
C GLY A 655 -0.27 -5.19 -35.33
N ALA A 656 1.00 -4.85 -35.06
CA ALA A 656 2.14 -5.46 -35.73
C ALA A 656 2.35 -6.90 -35.23
N PRO A 657 2.99 -7.77 -36.01
CA PRO A 657 3.24 -9.16 -35.63
C PRO A 657 4.12 -9.31 -34.39
N LEU A 658 4.94 -8.30 -34.06
CA LEU A 658 5.81 -8.31 -32.90
C LEU A 658 5.30 -7.36 -31.82
N ILE A 659 5.07 -7.90 -30.62
CA ILE A 659 4.82 -7.14 -29.40
C ILE A 659 6.13 -6.53 -28.93
N GLU A 660 6.13 -5.26 -28.54
CA GLU A 660 7.29 -4.66 -27.88
C GLU A 660 7.21 -4.90 -26.37
N ALA A 661 8.31 -5.35 -25.74
CA ALA A 661 8.38 -5.48 -24.29
C ALA A 661 9.41 -4.51 -23.68
N LYS A 662 9.01 -3.88 -22.57
CA LYS A 662 9.79 -2.90 -21.81
C LYS A 662 9.69 -3.19 -20.33
N ALA A 663 10.70 -2.82 -19.54
CA ALA A 663 10.60 -2.82 -18.09
C ALA A 663 10.79 -1.41 -17.52
N TYR A 664 10.05 -1.12 -16.46
CA TYR A 664 10.16 0.12 -15.72
C TYR A 664 10.84 -0.15 -14.38
N LEU A 665 11.98 0.50 -14.18
CA LEU A 665 12.81 0.43 -12.99
C LEU A 665 12.52 1.69 -12.18
N ALA A 666 11.96 1.56 -10.99
CA ALA A 666 11.75 2.69 -10.10
C ALA A 666 12.95 2.88 -9.17
N THR A 667 13.25 4.13 -8.85
CA THR A 667 14.24 4.53 -7.86
C THR A 667 13.61 5.55 -6.92
N HIS A 668 13.52 5.21 -5.64
CA HIS A 668 13.04 6.13 -4.62
C HIS A 668 14.22 6.63 -3.80
N ARG A 669 14.46 7.94 -3.79
CA ARG A 669 15.48 8.55 -2.95
C ARG A 669 14.92 8.73 -1.53
N THR A 670 15.64 8.25 -0.53
CA THR A 670 15.34 8.51 0.89
C THR A 670 16.53 9.22 1.54
N SER A 671 16.23 10.15 2.46
CA SER A 671 17.25 10.90 3.21
C SER A 671 17.71 10.20 4.48
N GLU A 672 17.29 8.95 4.71
CA GLU A 672 17.71 8.19 5.89
C GLU A 672 19.24 8.02 5.90
N THR A 673 19.92 8.75 6.78
CA THR A 673 21.14 8.24 7.42
C THR A 673 20.77 6.92 8.07
N LEU A 674 21.32 5.82 7.56
CA LEU A 674 21.11 4.45 8.01
C LEU A 674 21.08 4.37 9.55
N ARG A 675 19.90 4.19 10.15
CA ARG A 675 19.84 3.45 11.40
C ARG A 675 19.84 1.98 11.02
N ALA A 676 20.84 1.24 11.50
CA ALA A 676 20.94 -0.21 11.29
C ALA A 676 19.60 -0.87 11.69
N ARG A 677 19.08 -1.71 10.79
CA ARG A 677 17.78 -2.37 10.90
C ARG A 677 17.77 -3.51 11.90
#